data_AF-A0A4D7CUS8-F1
#
_entry.id   AF-A0A4D7CUS8-F1
#
_cell.length_a   1.000
_cell.length_b   1.000
_cell.length_c   1.000
_cell.angle_alpha   90.00
_cell.angle_beta   90.00
_cell.angle_gamma   90.00
#
_symmetry.space_group_name_H-M   'P 1'
#
loop_
_entity.id
_entity.type
_entity.pdbx_description
1 polymer ?
#
loop_
_entity_poly.entity_id
_entity_poly.type
_entity_poly.pdbx_seq_one_letter_code
_entity_poly.pdbx_strand_id
1 'polypeptide(L)'
;MKKSLKSSLTLMLVSSMTLATTTPVLAITAEQDPASTTNEATPLTNNSEMLLDSSLELTKEPSTDSEMDMNTDNPSDESLEFSEEATIAETTDSNEATSLEDNSNLTTTDSTTSSSDETTVTGLTIAKEKATQQFVTITNNNTIIWSEKIEEQALANTADVYLQTFLSKDIKTINGKNYYSLYTQKDEKEMFYGYVSESALQQADGRQGIYQSYGKYVTITSNNYSIYSNFSWSVKNSTKNIYQKTYLAKGKYQHYNGLTYLSLYDNNGTWMGYVNANATKVADGRQGLYQSFGKYVTVTSNNYSLYSNFSWTVKNSTKNIYQQTYLAKGKYQHYNGLTYLSLYHINGKWMGYVNANATKAGEGRQGAYLAYNKYVTVTNANYTTYRNFSWKNLGTTKNMNLKTYLAKGKYVHTNGMTYLSLWDDKGTWYGYVNANAVSVADGAQGIYQSFNRYITITSPNYSMWNSFNWSLRQTSAKLNKKGFIAKGKYVHYNGAIYYSVYDALGNWQGYINATGTSLVTYKALPANYYSQMAIGAWYGCAATSLYTVLKAKGYVPNVSLVNFINGLPVSNSNPDEGQIGDPWGKTPFRQVISPVGLNKYARKYTNNTEIITGSSIDRIITEINSGNYVLYWGTYKMGNVGITNNPQHCMIARGYKIVNGKEYILIHDPGYNSLTGDAVRWYEKNAFDNYLTSKYRKLLVIR
;
A
#
# COMPACT_ATOMS: atom_id res chain seq x y z
N MET A 1 2.44 24.39 -42.84
CA MET A 1 3.00 23.91 -41.56
C MET A 1 1.85 23.49 -40.64
N LYS A 2 2.00 22.33 -39.96
CA LYS A 2 1.17 21.76 -38.86
C LYS A 2 -0.28 21.39 -39.22
N LYS A 3 -0.53 20.09 -39.52
CA LYS A 3 -0.87 18.96 -38.62
C LYS A 3 -2.31 19.00 -38.08
N SER A 4 -3.17 18.26 -38.77
CA SER A 4 -4.44 17.72 -38.29
C SER A 4 -4.17 16.33 -37.70
N LEU A 5 -4.49 16.12 -36.42
CA LEU A 5 -4.62 14.79 -35.82
C LEU A 5 -6.12 14.50 -35.66
N LYS A 6 -6.64 13.56 -36.46
CA LYS A 6 -7.85 12.80 -36.11
C LYS A 6 -7.40 11.56 -35.36
N SER A 7 -7.92 11.35 -34.15
CA SER A 7 -7.73 10.12 -33.40
C SER A 7 -8.55 9.00 -34.04
N SER A 8 -7.89 7.90 -34.37
CA SER A 8 -8.53 6.67 -34.79
C SER A 8 -8.64 5.77 -33.56
N LEU A 9 -9.87 5.41 -33.23
CA LEU A 9 -10.26 4.47 -32.18
C LEU A 9 -9.96 3.06 -32.70
N THR A 10 -8.90 2.40 -32.20
CA THR A 10 -8.62 1.00 -32.54
C THR A 10 -9.13 0.09 -31.43
N LEU A 11 -10.23 -0.59 -31.75
CA LEU A 11 -10.84 -1.69 -31.02
C LEU A 11 -9.92 -2.92 -31.13
N MET A 12 -9.29 -3.35 -30.04
CA MET A 12 -8.57 -4.64 -30.02
C MET A 12 -9.58 -5.78 -29.78
N LEU A 13 -9.85 -6.54 -30.85
CA LEU A 13 -10.50 -7.84 -30.78
C LEU A 13 -9.65 -8.81 -29.96
N VAL A 14 -10.29 -9.42 -28.96
CA VAL A 14 -9.77 -10.59 -28.26
C VAL A 14 -9.94 -11.81 -29.17
N SER A 15 -8.84 -12.31 -29.73
CA SER A 15 -8.83 -13.57 -30.46
C SER A 15 -8.83 -14.73 -29.47
N SER A 16 -9.98 -15.36 -29.29
CA SER A 16 -10.15 -16.65 -28.63
C SER A 16 -9.47 -17.76 -29.43
N MET A 17 -8.36 -18.29 -28.93
CA MET A 17 -7.81 -19.57 -29.41
C MET A 17 -8.45 -20.71 -28.63
N THR A 18 -9.27 -21.49 -29.35
CA THR A 18 -9.83 -22.78 -28.97
C THR A 18 -8.73 -23.80 -28.70
N LEU A 19 -8.70 -24.36 -27.49
CA LEU A 19 -7.94 -25.57 -27.17
C LEU A 19 -8.68 -26.79 -27.72
N ALA A 20 -8.09 -27.47 -28.69
CA ALA A 20 -8.48 -28.82 -29.08
C ALA A 20 -7.90 -29.82 -28.07
N THR A 21 -8.75 -30.48 -27.30
CA THR A 21 -8.40 -31.60 -26.44
C THR A 21 -8.57 -32.90 -27.22
N THR A 22 -7.48 -33.60 -27.50
CA THR A 22 -7.53 -35.01 -27.90
C THR A 22 -6.78 -35.84 -26.85
N THR A 23 -7.54 -36.49 -25.98
CA THR A 23 -7.09 -37.59 -25.13
C THR A 23 -7.15 -38.90 -25.92
N PRO A 24 -6.11 -39.74 -25.89
CA PRO A 24 -6.29 -41.17 -26.13
C PRO A 24 -6.52 -41.89 -24.79
N VAL A 25 -7.66 -42.58 -24.73
CA VAL A 25 -8.01 -43.59 -23.74
C VAL A 25 -7.15 -44.83 -23.99
N LEU A 26 -6.46 -45.33 -22.97
CA LEU A 26 -6.01 -46.72 -22.93
C LEU A 26 -6.65 -47.41 -21.73
N ALA A 27 -7.41 -48.45 -22.03
CA ALA A 27 -8.06 -49.34 -21.09
C ALA A 27 -7.03 -50.20 -20.33
N ILE A 28 -7.25 -50.39 -19.03
CA ILE A 28 -6.59 -51.42 -18.23
C ILE A 28 -7.66 -52.48 -17.93
N THR A 29 -7.50 -53.65 -18.54
CA THR A 29 -8.18 -54.89 -18.14
C THR A 29 -7.39 -55.54 -17.01
N ALA A 30 -8.12 -55.94 -15.97
CA ALA A 30 -7.62 -56.74 -14.87
C ALA A 30 -7.55 -58.21 -15.28
N GLU A 31 -6.46 -58.92 -14.93
CA GLU A 31 -6.51 -60.37 -14.77
C GLU A 31 -5.39 -60.90 -13.85
N GLN A 32 -5.87 -61.58 -12.80
CA GLN A 32 -5.37 -62.71 -12.01
C GLN A 32 -3.86 -63.03 -11.84
N ASP A 33 -3.53 -63.22 -10.55
CA ASP A 33 -2.47 -64.07 -9.96
C ASP A 33 -2.50 -65.53 -10.49
N PRO A 34 -1.37 -66.27 -10.46
CA PRO A 34 -1.10 -67.10 -9.28
C PRO A 34 0.39 -67.35 -8.88
N ALA A 35 0.61 -67.32 -7.56
CA ALA A 35 1.22 -68.33 -6.67
C ALA A 35 2.68 -68.85 -6.82
N SER A 36 3.41 -68.69 -5.69
CA SER A 36 4.40 -69.59 -5.05
C SER A 36 5.82 -69.64 -5.67
N THR A 37 6.94 -69.70 -4.95
CA THR A 37 7.29 -70.40 -3.69
C THR A 37 8.56 -69.80 -3.04
N THR A 38 8.51 -69.67 -1.71
CA THR A 38 9.52 -69.95 -0.64
C THR A 38 11.04 -69.81 -0.88
N ASN A 39 11.73 -69.03 -0.03
CA ASN A 39 12.57 -69.58 1.06
C ASN A 39 13.17 -68.50 1.99
N GLU A 40 12.79 -68.61 3.28
CA GLU A 40 13.53 -68.47 4.56
C GLU A 40 14.82 -67.61 4.62
N ALA A 41 14.86 -66.54 5.43
CA ALA A 41 15.27 -66.47 6.86
C ALA A 41 16.70 -65.88 6.97
N THR A 42 17.10 -64.97 7.87
CA THR A 42 16.58 -64.33 9.10
C THR A 42 17.45 -63.08 9.39
N PRO A 43 17.10 -62.24 10.38
CA PRO A 43 17.42 -60.79 10.40
C PRO A 43 18.61 -60.41 11.30
N LEU A 44 19.15 -59.20 11.06
CA LEU A 44 19.91 -58.45 12.07
C LEU A 44 19.33 -57.04 12.24
N THR A 45 19.07 -56.76 13.50
CA THR A 45 18.53 -55.57 14.14
C THR A 45 19.52 -54.39 14.12
N ASN A 46 19.03 -53.16 13.92
CA ASN A 46 18.91 -52.14 14.97
C ASN A 46 18.69 -50.73 14.41
N ASN A 47 17.61 -50.13 14.91
CA ASN A 47 17.38 -48.73 15.30
C ASN A 47 18.42 -47.68 14.85
N SER A 48 17.93 -46.64 14.17
CA SER A 48 18.56 -45.32 14.17
C SER A 48 17.53 -44.30 14.62
N GLU A 49 17.67 -43.90 15.87
CA GLU A 49 17.01 -42.75 16.48
C GLU A 49 17.46 -41.46 15.81
N MET A 50 16.45 -40.59 15.70
CA MET A 50 16.49 -39.20 15.31
C MET A 50 17.13 -38.39 16.44
N LEU A 51 18.24 -37.71 16.16
CA LEU A 51 18.79 -36.69 17.07
C LEU A 51 18.99 -35.37 16.35
N LEU A 52 18.25 -34.39 16.87
CA LEU A 52 18.54 -32.97 16.83
C LEU A 52 19.89 -32.70 17.50
N ASP A 53 20.68 -31.81 16.91
CA ASP A 53 21.70 -30.99 17.58
C ASP A 53 22.21 -29.95 16.56
N SER A 54 22.64 -28.72 16.87
CA SER A 54 22.58 -27.82 18.01
C SER A 54 22.96 -26.45 17.45
N SER A 55 22.45 -25.43 18.13
CA SER A 55 22.81 -24.02 18.07
C SER A 55 24.27 -23.75 18.44
N LEU A 56 24.88 -22.75 17.78
CA LEU A 56 25.99 -21.96 18.30
C LEU A 56 25.64 -20.47 18.16
N GLU A 57 25.40 -19.82 19.30
CA GLU A 57 25.48 -18.37 19.54
C GLU A 57 26.97 -17.93 19.50
N LEU A 58 27.40 -16.66 19.39
CA LEU A 58 26.93 -15.44 20.04
C LEU A 58 27.71 -14.23 19.43
N THR A 59 27.04 -13.11 19.14
CA THR A 59 27.54 -11.75 19.41
C THR A 59 26.37 -10.77 19.54
N LYS A 60 26.17 -10.26 20.77
CA LYS A 60 25.34 -9.11 21.22
C LYS A 60 25.65 -7.81 20.43
N GLU A 61 24.84 -6.75 20.27
CA GLU A 61 23.53 -6.22 20.74
C GLU A 61 23.27 -4.94 19.88
N PRO A 62 22.20 -4.11 20.06
CA PRO A 62 20.79 -4.37 20.36
C PRO A 62 19.85 -3.72 19.32
N SER A 63 18.64 -4.24 19.13
CA SER A 63 17.55 -3.43 18.56
C SER A 63 16.22 -3.79 19.21
N THR A 64 15.68 -2.80 19.90
CA THR A 64 14.37 -2.73 20.54
C THR A 64 13.25 -3.18 19.61
N ASP A 65 12.59 -4.27 19.97
CA ASP A 65 11.24 -4.58 19.48
C ASP A 65 10.31 -4.56 20.68
N SER A 66 9.32 -3.67 20.63
CA SER A 66 8.28 -3.55 21.64
C SER A 66 6.97 -3.93 20.96
N GLU A 67 6.66 -5.22 21.01
CA GLU A 67 5.31 -5.71 20.77
C GLU A 67 4.42 -5.20 21.91
N MET A 68 3.65 -4.16 21.62
CA MET A 68 2.60 -3.69 22.53
C MET A 68 1.37 -4.57 22.29
N ASP A 69 1.29 -5.62 23.10
CA ASP A 69 0.09 -6.44 23.28
C ASP A 69 -1.04 -5.52 23.77
N MET A 70 -2.17 -5.46 23.05
CA MET A 70 -3.36 -4.77 23.53
C MET A 70 -4.57 -5.68 23.42
N ASN A 71 -4.83 -6.24 24.59
CA ASN A 71 -6.07 -6.83 25.05
C ASN A 71 -7.29 -6.00 24.64
N THR A 72 -8.34 -6.71 24.26
CA THR A 72 -9.66 -6.18 23.97
C THR A 72 -10.34 -5.75 25.27
N ASP A 73 -10.61 -4.46 25.44
CA ASP A 73 -11.65 -4.02 26.36
C ASP A 73 -12.48 -2.89 25.74
N ASN A 74 -13.77 -3.17 25.72
CA ASN A 74 -14.87 -2.24 25.47
C ASN A 74 -14.99 -1.31 26.70
N PRO A 75 -15.27 -0.02 26.50
CA PRO A 75 -16.19 0.60 27.45
C PRO A 75 -17.32 1.36 26.78
N SER A 76 -18.49 1.06 27.32
CA SER A 76 -19.72 1.83 27.34
C SER A 76 -19.51 3.30 27.73
N ASP A 77 -20.29 4.14 27.06
CA ASP A 77 -20.95 5.36 27.53
C ASP A 77 -20.56 5.86 28.93
N GLU A 78 -19.82 6.97 28.98
CA GLU A 78 -19.84 7.88 30.11
C GLU A 78 -19.57 9.31 29.62
N SER A 79 -20.60 10.14 29.77
CA SER A 79 -20.60 11.58 29.55
C SER A 79 -19.72 12.26 30.60
N LEU A 80 -18.67 12.96 30.14
CA LEU A 80 -17.89 13.86 30.97
C LEU A 80 -18.01 15.28 30.42
N GLU A 81 -18.75 16.10 31.16
CA GLU A 81 -18.69 17.55 31.10
C GLU A 81 -17.29 18.01 31.51
N PHE A 82 -16.69 18.89 30.71
CA PHE A 82 -15.63 19.76 31.21
C PHE A 82 -15.79 21.15 30.60
N SER A 83 -16.05 22.09 31.48
CA SER A 83 -15.99 23.54 31.30
C SER A 83 -14.54 23.98 31.16
N GLU A 84 -14.24 24.82 30.17
CA GLU A 84 -13.01 25.60 30.20
C GLU A 84 -13.29 27.03 29.71
N GLU A 85 -12.90 27.97 30.58
CA GLU A 85 -12.99 29.41 30.45
C GLU A 85 -12.11 29.91 29.31
N ALA A 86 -12.68 30.80 28.47
CA ALA A 86 -11.92 31.60 27.52
C ALA A 86 -11.88 33.05 28.00
N THR A 87 -10.67 33.50 28.29
CA THR A 87 -10.27 34.86 28.62
C THR A 87 -10.56 35.83 27.49
N ILE A 88 -11.16 36.97 27.84
CA ILE A 88 -11.54 38.06 26.95
C ILE A 88 -10.37 39.04 26.84
N ALA A 89 -9.98 39.37 25.60
CA ALA A 89 -9.17 40.54 25.30
C ALA A 89 -10.05 41.53 24.52
N GLU A 90 -10.36 42.66 25.15
CA GLU A 90 -10.99 43.81 24.53
C GLU A 90 -10.02 44.47 23.52
N THR A 91 -10.55 44.86 22.36
CA THR A 91 -10.00 45.97 21.59
C THR A 91 -11.14 46.80 21.03
N THR A 92 -11.02 48.09 21.30
CA THR A 92 -11.87 49.22 20.94
C THR A 92 -11.65 49.70 19.49
N ASP A 93 -12.56 50.59 19.10
CA ASP A 93 -12.59 51.53 17.95
C ASP A 93 -13.45 51.11 16.77
N SER A 94 -14.21 52.00 16.11
CA SER A 94 -14.68 53.37 16.33
C SER A 94 -15.39 53.73 15.02
N ASN A 95 -16.52 54.44 15.08
CA ASN A 95 -17.13 55.33 14.06
C ASN A 95 -17.32 54.79 12.62
N GLU A 96 -18.40 55.05 11.89
CA GLU A 96 -18.84 56.39 11.50
C GLU A 96 -20.20 56.24 10.77
N ALA A 97 -20.99 57.30 10.87
CA ALA A 97 -22.30 57.46 10.26
C ALA A 97 -22.22 57.84 8.77
N THR A 98 -23.33 57.64 8.04
CA THR A 98 -23.99 58.52 7.04
C THR A 98 -24.84 57.66 6.08
N SER A 99 -26.18 57.82 6.10
CA SER A 99 -27.02 58.58 5.13
C SER A 99 -27.27 57.81 3.83
N LEU A 100 -28.40 57.81 3.12
CA LEU A 100 -29.72 58.45 3.17
C LEU A 100 -30.54 57.74 2.05
N GLU A 101 -31.80 58.15 1.92
CA GLU A 101 -32.76 57.93 0.80
C GLU A 101 -33.66 56.68 0.94
N ASP A 102 -34.89 56.81 1.43
CA ASP A 102 -36.07 57.57 0.95
C ASP A 102 -36.75 56.88 -0.23
N ASN A 103 -37.97 56.39 0.00
CA ASN A 103 -39.03 56.50 -0.99
C ASN A 103 -40.40 56.39 -0.31
N SER A 104 -41.04 57.55 -0.24
CA SER A 104 -42.47 57.77 -0.10
C SER A 104 -43.35 56.79 -0.88
N ASN A 105 -44.48 56.38 -0.29
CA ASN A 105 -45.71 56.46 -1.07
C ASN A 105 -46.93 56.75 -0.21
N LEU A 106 -47.70 57.69 -0.75
CA LEU A 106 -48.82 58.43 -0.20
C LEU A 106 -50.13 57.69 -0.49
N THR A 107 -51.05 57.63 0.46
CA THR A 107 -52.50 57.51 0.16
C THR A 107 -53.34 58.16 1.25
N THR A 108 -53.90 59.31 0.90
CA THR A 108 -55.15 59.94 1.40
C THR A 108 -56.34 59.02 1.06
N THR A 109 -57.53 58.97 1.66
CA THR A 109 -58.48 59.86 2.36
C THR A 109 -59.28 58.95 3.36
N ASP A 110 -60.04 59.37 4.37
CA ASP A 110 -61.14 60.34 4.39
C ASP A 110 -61.48 60.73 5.85
N SER A 111 -62.01 61.94 5.99
CA SER A 111 -62.53 62.49 7.24
C SER A 111 -64.01 62.14 7.40
N THR A 112 -64.47 61.87 8.61
CA THR A 112 -65.84 62.17 9.00
C THR A 112 -65.89 62.60 10.45
N THR A 113 -66.39 63.82 10.61
CA THR A 113 -66.61 64.58 11.84
C THR A 113 -67.78 63.99 12.62
N SER A 114 -67.68 63.91 13.95
CA SER A 114 -68.83 64.13 14.82
C SER A 114 -68.37 64.72 16.15
N SER A 115 -69.00 65.84 16.47
CA SER A 115 -68.90 66.66 17.67
C SER A 115 -69.66 66.04 18.84
N SER A 116 -69.15 66.19 20.07
CA SER A 116 -69.94 66.72 21.19
C SER A 116 -69.08 66.91 22.45
N ASP A 117 -69.00 68.19 22.84
CA ASP A 117 -69.03 68.77 24.18
C ASP A 117 -67.88 68.63 25.20
N GLU A 118 -67.39 69.81 25.59
CA GLU A 118 -66.57 70.10 26.76
C GLU A 118 -67.43 70.22 28.03
N THR A 119 -66.85 69.83 29.16
CA THR A 119 -67.14 70.46 30.46
C THR A 119 -65.95 70.29 31.40
N THR A 120 -65.53 71.39 32.02
CA THR A 120 -64.62 71.46 33.19
C THR A 120 -65.49 71.65 34.46
N VAL A 121 -65.19 71.14 35.67
CA VAL A 121 -64.08 71.51 36.58
C VAL A 121 -63.98 70.52 37.78
N THR A 122 -62.73 70.26 38.22
CA THR A 122 -62.19 69.70 39.49
C THR A 122 -62.48 68.26 39.93
N GLY A 123 -61.44 67.43 39.81
CA GLY A 123 -61.35 66.06 40.31
C GLY A 123 -61.13 65.07 39.16
N LEU A 124 -59.88 64.86 38.75
CA LEU A 124 -59.43 64.13 37.56
C LEU A 124 -60.15 62.78 37.31
N THR A 125 -60.85 62.65 36.19
CA THR A 125 -60.76 61.51 35.23
C THR A 125 -61.69 61.75 34.03
N ILE A 126 -61.22 62.43 32.98
CA ILE A 126 -61.85 62.32 31.65
C ILE A 126 -60.98 61.38 30.84
N ALA A 127 -61.33 60.09 30.85
CA ALA A 127 -60.81 59.13 29.89
C ALA A 127 -61.48 59.42 28.53
N LYS A 128 -60.77 60.05 27.61
CA LYS A 128 -61.18 60.04 26.20
C LYS A 128 -60.68 58.73 25.59
N GLU A 129 -61.59 57.91 25.10
CA GLU A 129 -61.26 56.64 24.43
C GLU A 129 -61.32 56.84 22.92
N LYS A 130 -60.25 56.47 22.23
CA LYS A 130 -60.14 56.52 20.77
C LYS A 130 -59.79 55.13 20.25
N ALA A 131 -60.67 54.56 19.42
CA ALA A 131 -60.36 53.33 18.70
C ALA A 131 -59.18 53.56 17.73
N THR A 132 -58.29 52.58 17.65
CA THR A 132 -57.15 52.53 16.75
C THR A 132 -56.92 51.08 16.29
N GLN A 133 -56.08 50.87 15.28
CA GLN A 133 -55.62 49.54 14.94
C GLN A 133 -54.21 49.63 14.39
N GLN A 134 -53.23 49.53 15.29
CA GLN A 134 -51.83 49.72 14.94
C GLN A 134 -50.92 48.82 15.75
N PHE A 135 -49.82 48.39 15.16
CA PHE A 135 -48.79 47.65 15.86
C PHE A 135 -47.83 48.62 16.53
N VAL A 136 -47.52 48.37 17.80
CA VAL A 136 -46.60 49.20 18.61
C VAL A 136 -45.58 48.30 19.28
N THR A 137 -44.32 48.72 19.28
CA THR A 137 -43.22 48.03 19.98
C THR A 137 -42.83 48.82 21.22
N ILE A 138 -42.62 48.12 22.33
CA ILE A 138 -42.15 48.71 23.60
C ILE A 138 -40.66 49.06 23.47
N THR A 139 -40.31 50.35 23.45
CA THR A 139 -38.93 50.83 23.27
C THR A 139 -38.37 51.56 24.50
N ASN A 140 -39.15 51.67 25.56
CA ASN A 140 -38.68 52.04 26.90
C ASN A 140 -38.94 50.88 27.85
N ASN A 141 -37.92 50.42 28.57
CA ASN A 141 -38.01 49.31 29.52
C ASN A 141 -38.33 49.76 30.96
N ASN A 142 -38.55 51.04 31.22
CA ASN A 142 -38.75 51.59 32.56
C ASN A 142 -40.08 52.34 32.69
N THR A 143 -41.18 51.68 32.34
CA THR A 143 -42.54 52.22 32.41
C THR A 143 -43.50 51.16 32.96
N ILE A 144 -44.55 51.60 33.65
CA ILE A 144 -45.58 50.72 34.21
C ILE A 144 -46.57 50.34 33.12
N ILE A 145 -46.97 49.08 33.11
CA ILE A 145 -48.11 48.56 32.36
C ILE A 145 -49.28 48.49 33.34
N TRP A 146 -50.34 49.24 33.07
CA TRP A 146 -51.52 49.38 33.92
C TRP A 146 -52.64 48.41 33.55
N SER A 147 -53.53 48.12 34.49
CA SER A 147 -54.79 47.44 34.20
C SER A 147 -55.75 48.39 33.48
N GLU A 148 -57.01 47.98 33.30
CA GLU A 148 -58.07 48.90 32.84
C GLU A 148 -58.24 50.13 33.76
N LYS A 149 -57.79 50.04 35.01
CA LYS A 149 -57.71 51.17 35.97
C LYS A 149 -56.32 51.81 35.91
N ILE A 150 -56.11 52.60 34.86
CA ILE A 150 -54.84 53.29 34.57
C ILE A 150 -54.49 54.27 35.70
N GLU A 151 -53.21 54.34 36.08
CA GLU A 151 -52.66 55.11 37.22
C GLU A 151 -53.12 54.66 38.63
N GLU A 152 -54.01 53.66 38.74
CA GLU A 152 -54.46 53.10 40.03
C GLU A 152 -53.95 51.69 40.30
N GLN A 153 -53.92 50.83 39.28
CA GLN A 153 -53.57 49.41 39.43
C GLN A 153 -52.52 48.99 38.39
N ALA A 154 -51.28 48.82 38.84
CA ALA A 154 -50.18 48.30 38.02
C ALA A 154 -50.35 46.78 37.79
N LEU A 155 -50.12 46.32 36.55
CA LEU A 155 -50.07 44.91 36.19
C LEU A 155 -48.64 44.38 36.09
N ALA A 156 -47.76 45.14 35.45
CA ALA A 156 -46.38 44.73 35.16
C ALA A 156 -45.48 45.95 34.87
N ASN A 157 -44.22 45.68 34.55
CA ASN A 157 -43.28 46.67 34.04
C ASN A 157 -42.89 46.34 32.58
N THR A 158 -42.64 47.36 31.77
CA THR A 158 -42.20 47.22 30.38
C THR A 158 -40.89 46.47 30.20
N ALA A 159 -40.06 46.31 31.23
CA ALA A 159 -38.83 45.54 31.18
C ALA A 159 -39.05 44.09 30.72
N ASP A 160 -40.14 43.46 31.14
CA ASP A 160 -40.44 42.05 30.83
C ASP A 160 -40.83 41.84 29.36
N VAL A 161 -41.29 42.90 28.70
CA VAL A 161 -41.78 42.91 27.31
C VAL A 161 -41.02 43.91 26.44
N TYR A 162 -39.81 44.26 26.86
CA TYR A 162 -38.98 45.21 26.14
C TYR A 162 -38.69 44.71 24.72
N LEU A 163 -38.87 45.60 23.74
CA LEU A 163 -38.80 45.36 22.29
C LEU A 163 -39.83 44.37 21.73
N GLN A 164 -40.78 43.90 22.54
CA GLN A 164 -41.91 43.11 22.08
C GLN A 164 -42.96 44.01 21.40
N THR A 165 -43.58 43.46 20.36
CA THR A 165 -44.64 44.12 19.58
C THR A 165 -46.02 43.68 20.04
N PHE A 166 -46.94 44.62 20.08
CA PHE A 166 -48.34 44.44 20.46
C PHE A 166 -49.24 45.09 19.42
N LEU A 167 -50.47 44.60 19.32
CA LEU A 167 -51.56 45.29 18.64
C LEU A 167 -52.22 46.23 19.63
N SER A 168 -52.32 47.51 19.29
CA SER A 168 -53.13 48.50 20.01
C SER A 168 -54.45 48.68 19.29
N LYS A 169 -55.55 48.58 20.05
CA LYS A 169 -56.93 48.68 19.58
C LYS A 169 -57.64 49.93 20.07
N ASP A 170 -57.17 50.48 21.17
CA ASP A 170 -57.68 51.74 21.70
C ASP A 170 -56.59 52.52 22.45
N ILE A 171 -56.80 53.82 22.51
CA ILE A 171 -55.96 54.77 23.22
C ILE A 171 -56.85 55.51 24.22
N LYS A 172 -56.43 55.53 25.49
CA LYS A 172 -57.08 56.28 26.56
C LYS A 172 -56.22 57.47 26.96
N THR A 173 -56.79 58.67 26.94
CA THR A 173 -56.11 59.87 27.42
C THR A 173 -56.51 60.15 28.86
N ILE A 174 -55.56 60.11 29.80
CA ILE A 174 -55.78 60.40 31.22
C ILE A 174 -54.73 61.43 31.65
N ASN A 175 -55.17 62.50 32.33
CA ASN A 175 -54.29 63.57 32.81
C ASN A 175 -53.39 64.17 31.70
N GLY A 176 -53.91 64.23 30.46
CA GLY A 176 -53.19 64.72 29.28
C GLY A 176 -52.17 63.75 28.68
N LYS A 177 -52.04 62.53 29.23
CA LYS A 177 -51.14 61.48 28.73
C LYS A 177 -51.92 60.41 27.99
N ASN A 178 -51.39 59.96 26.86
CA ASN A 178 -51.97 58.87 26.09
C ASN A 178 -51.46 57.52 26.58
N TYR A 179 -52.38 56.58 26.73
CA TYR A 179 -52.13 55.20 27.12
C TYR A 179 -52.71 54.26 26.09
N TYR A 180 -51.88 53.39 25.54
CA TYR A 180 -52.23 52.49 24.45
C TYR A 180 -52.53 51.12 25.02
N SER A 181 -53.64 50.52 24.61
CA SER A 181 -53.94 49.12 24.92
C SER A 181 -52.88 48.20 24.29
N LEU A 182 -52.44 47.16 24.98
CA LEU A 182 -51.49 46.18 24.48
C LEU A 182 -52.17 44.82 24.35
N TYR A 183 -52.31 44.33 23.12
CA TYR A 183 -52.77 42.97 22.82
C TYR A 183 -51.64 42.16 22.17
N THR A 184 -51.45 40.93 22.64
CA THR A 184 -50.55 39.94 22.03
C THR A 184 -51.34 38.71 21.64
N GLN A 185 -50.84 37.93 20.70
CA GLN A 185 -51.44 36.65 20.33
C GLN A 185 -50.58 35.52 20.88
N LYS A 186 -51.18 34.65 21.69
CA LYS A 186 -50.53 33.44 22.21
C LYS A 186 -51.47 32.26 22.00
N ASP A 187 -50.96 31.18 21.40
CA ASP A 187 -51.76 29.98 21.06
C ASP A 187 -53.02 30.31 20.27
N GLU A 188 -52.86 31.19 19.27
CA GLU A 188 -53.94 31.73 18.41
C GLU A 188 -55.00 32.58 19.11
N LYS A 189 -54.95 32.69 20.44
CA LYS A 189 -55.83 33.53 21.24
C LYS A 189 -55.21 34.89 21.46
N GLU A 190 -56.03 35.92 21.30
CA GLU A 190 -55.63 37.26 21.67
C GLU A 190 -55.70 37.41 23.19
N MET A 191 -54.67 38.01 23.77
CA MET A 191 -54.57 38.28 25.18
C MET A 191 -54.32 39.76 25.38
N PHE A 192 -55.15 40.37 26.23
CA PHE A 192 -54.93 41.72 26.72
C PHE A 192 -53.80 41.71 27.76
N TYR A 193 -52.84 42.61 27.61
CA TYR A 193 -51.64 42.70 28.43
C TYR A 193 -51.64 43.94 29.36
N GLY A 194 -52.44 44.96 29.04
CA GLY A 194 -52.57 46.19 29.83
C GLY A 194 -52.48 47.44 28.99
N TYR A 195 -52.40 48.59 29.66
CA TYR A 195 -52.21 49.90 29.04
C TYR A 195 -50.83 50.46 29.37
N VAL A 196 -50.14 51.02 28.39
CA VAL A 196 -48.81 51.64 28.59
C VAL A 196 -48.77 53.04 28.01
N SER A 197 -47.97 53.92 28.63
CA SER A 197 -47.79 55.29 28.14
C SER A 197 -47.20 55.31 26.73
N GLU A 198 -47.72 56.20 25.87
CA GLU A 198 -47.20 56.48 24.53
C GLU A 198 -45.68 56.72 24.50
N SER A 199 -45.14 57.36 25.54
CA SER A 199 -43.70 57.63 25.68
C SER A 199 -42.82 56.36 25.73
N ALA A 200 -43.42 55.19 25.97
CA ALA A 200 -42.72 53.91 25.99
C ALA A 200 -42.81 53.15 24.65
N LEU A 201 -43.49 53.72 23.66
CA LEU A 201 -43.84 53.03 22.42
C LEU A 201 -43.18 53.65 21.19
N GLN A 202 -42.90 52.78 20.24
CA GLN A 202 -42.66 53.14 18.85
C GLN A 202 -43.67 52.43 17.98
N GLN A 203 -44.29 53.15 17.04
CA GLN A 203 -45.18 52.54 16.05
C GLN A 203 -44.37 51.63 15.11
N ALA A 204 -44.89 50.42 14.85
CA ALA A 204 -44.30 49.46 13.93
C ALA A 204 -45.11 49.40 12.63
N ASP A 205 -44.41 49.21 11.50
CA ASP A 205 -45.04 49.13 10.17
C ASP A 205 -45.94 47.90 9.99
N GLY A 206 -45.83 46.93 10.89
CA GLY A 206 -46.65 45.73 10.84
C GLY A 206 -46.44 44.81 12.03
N ARG A 207 -47.09 43.66 11.93
CA ARG A 207 -47.19 42.63 12.97
C ARG A 207 -45.86 42.07 13.48
N GLN A 208 -44.80 42.21 12.70
CA GLN A 208 -43.44 41.80 13.04
C GLN A 208 -42.72 42.68 14.04
N GLY A 209 -43.17 43.93 14.22
CA GLY A 209 -42.44 44.91 15.01
C GLY A 209 -41.34 45.62 14.26
N ILE A 210 -40.59 46.42 15.01
CA ILE A 210 -39.42 47.14 14.49
C ILE A 210 -38.23 46.21 14.27
N TYR A 211 -37.35 46.58 13.34
CA TYR A 211 -36.07 45.90 13.13
C TYR A 211 -35.15 46.09 14.35
N GLN A 212 -34.66 44.98 14.91
CA GLN A 212 -33.63 45.00 15.93
C GLN A 212 -32.31 44.48 15.35
N SER A 213 -31.26 45.30 15.38
CA SER A 213 -29.92 44.86 14.97
C SER A 213 -29.45 43.72 15.87
N TYR A 214 -29.04 42.60 15.27
CA TYR A 214 -28.66 41.39 16.00
C TYR A 214 -27.21 40.97 15.72
N GLY A 215 -26.84 40.85 14.45
CA GLY A 215 -25.45 40.65 14.02
C GLY A 215 -24.76 39.38 14.55
N LYS A 216 -25.50 38.30 14.83
CA LYS A 216 -24.94 37.05 15.37
C LYS A 216 -24.91 35.94 14.34
N TYR A 217 -23.91 35.06 14.44
CA TYR A 217 -23.90 33.81 13.70
C TYR A 217 -24.78 32.78 14.41
N VAL A 218 -25.66 32.13 13.66
CA VAL A 218 -26.58 31.13 14.19
C VAL A 218 -26.47 29.83 13.38
N THR A 219 -26.49 28.69 14.07
CA THR A 219 -26.59 27.37 13.45
C THR A 219 -28.03 26.90 13.51
N ILE A 220 -28.54 26.34 12.40
CA ILE A 220 -29.88 25.77 12.35
C ILE A 220 -29.90 24.42 13.06
N THR A 221 -30.62 24.31 14.18
CA THR A 221 -30.66 23.13 15.06
C THR A 221 -31.98 22.38 15.01
N SER A 222 -32.96 22.86 14.25
CA SER A 222 -34.24 22.15 14.03
C SER A 222 -34.59 22.11 12.55
N ASN A 223 -35.11 20.99 12.08
CA ASN A 223 -35.38 20.72 10.65
C ASN A 223 -36.87 20.78 10.25
N ASN A 224 -37.73 21.24 11.16
CA ASN A 224 -39.19 21.20 11.03
C ASN A 224 -39.83 22.60 11.01
N TYR A 225 -39.06 23.65 10.72
CA TYR A 225 -39.55 25.02 10.64
C TYR A 225 -39.58 25.52 9.20
N SER A 226 -40.56 26.37 8.90
CA SER A 226 -40.61 27.13 7.66
C SER A 226 -39.70 28.36 7.74
N ILE A 227 -39.21 28.79 6.58
CA ILE A 227 -38.48 30.03 6.39
C ILE A 227 -39.31 30.89 5.46
N TYR A 228 -39.66 32.09 5.91
CA TYR A 228 -40.67 32.93 5.26
C TYR A 228 -40.03 34.07 4.46
N SER A 229 -40.66 34.46 3.35
CA SER A 229 -40.28 35.62 2.53
C SER A 229 -40.86 36.93 3.06
N ASN A 230 -41.83 36.86 3.96
CA ASN A 230 -42.47 38.00 4.59
C ASN A 230 -43.21 37.54 5.85
N PHE A 231 -43.70 38.48 6.64
CA PHE A 231 -44.51 38.20 7.82
C PHE A 231 -45.97 37.91 7.50
N SER A 232 -46.34 37.74 6.21
CA SER A 232 -47.61 37.15 5.79
C SER A 232 -47.52 35.65 5.54
N TRP A 233 -46.51 35.01 6.13
CA TRP A 233 -46.30 33.57 6.14
C TRP A 233 -46.16 32.94 4.76
N SER A 234 -45.77 33.73 3.75
CA SER A 234 -45.36 33.20 2.45
C SER A 234 -44.06 32.41 2.63
N VAL A 235 -44.13 31.09 2.42
CA VAL A 235 -42.99 30.19 2.61
C VAL A 235 -41.98 30.38 1.47
N LYS A 236 -40.74 30.69 1.82
CA LYS A 236 -39.60 30.83 0.90
C LYS A 236 -38.76 29.55 0.84
N ASN A 237 -38.55 28.91 2.00
CA ASN A 237 -37.73 27.70 2.14
C ASN A 237 -38.10 26.95 3.44
N SER A 238 -37.38 25.88 3.76
CA SER A 238 -37.54 25.11 4.99
C SER A 238 -36.19 24.93 5.69
N THR A 239 -36.20 24.90 7.03
CA THR A 239 -35.00 24.62 7.82
C THR A 239 -34.43 23.23 7.57
N LYS A 240 -35.22 22.28 7.04
CA LYS A 240 -34.74 20.97 6.58
C LYS A 240 -33.60 21.09 5.56
N ASN A 241 -33.69 22.02 4.63
CA ASN A 241 -32.73 22.21 3.53
C ASN A 241 -31.42 22.86 3.97
N ILE A 242 -31.47 23.53 5.12
CA ILE A 242 -30.35 24.29 5.69
C ILE A 242 -29.95 23.79 7.08
N TYR A 243 -30.43 22.61 7.47
CA TYR A 243 -30.21 22.01 8.77
C TYR A 243 -28.70 21.86 9.04
N GLN A 244 -28.29 22.16 10.28
CA GLN A 244 -26.90 22.17 10.75
C GLN A 244 -25.96 23.18 10.07
N LYS A 245 -26.43 24.01 9.13
CA LYS A 245 -25.61 25.05 8.51
C LYS A 245 -25.63 26.34 9.34
N THR A 246 -24.59 27.14 9.16
CA THR A 246 -24.39 28.42 9.87
C THR A 246 -24.71 29.60 8.97
N TYR A 247 -25.48 30.55 9.50
CA TYR A 247 -25.88 31.78 8.82
C TYR A 247 -25.61 33.00 9.70
N LEU A 248 -25.56 34.17 9.08
CA LEU A 248 -25.57 35.45 9.80
C LEU A 248 -27.01 35.91 9.99
N ALA A 249 -27.46 36.01 11.23
CA ALA A 249 -28.74 36.63 11.58
C ALA A 249 -28.51 38.14 11.78
N LYS A 250 -28.81 38.95 10.77
CA LYS A 250 -28.59 40.40 10.84
C LYS A 250 -29.65 41.09 11.71
N GLY A 251 -30.90 40.70 11.54
CA GLY A 251 -32.05 41.31 12.22
C GLY A 251 -32.82 40.31 13.08
N LYS A 252 -33.41 40.81 14.17
CA LYS A 252 -34.31 40.11 15.07
C LYS A 252 -35.64 40.88 15.13
N TYR A 253 -36.74 40.13 15.18
CA TYR A 253 -38.11 40.66 15.19
C TYR A 253 -38.92 39.92 16.26
N GLN A 254 -39.37 40.62 17.29
CA GLN A 254 -40.28 40.08 18.31
C GLN A 254 -41.72 40.39 17.90
N HIS A 255 -42.30 39.40 17.24
CA HIS A 255 -43.58 39.52 16.55
C HIS A 255 -44.74 39.51 17.56
N TYR A 256 -45.88 40.10 17.19
CA TYR A 256 -47.08 40.15 18.06
C TYR A 256 -47.65 38.78 18.45
N ASN A 257 -47.19 37.70 17.83
CA ASN A 257 -47.60 36.33 18.15
C ASN A 257 -46.77 35.71 19.28
N GLY A 258 -45.96 36.51 19.98
CA GLY A 258 -45.10 36.08 21.06
C GLY A 258 -43.83 35.33 20.62
N LEU A 259 -43.64 35.07 19.31
CA LEU A 259 -42.46 34.38 18.80
C LEU A 259 -41.43 35.38 18.25
N THR A 260 -40.16 34.97 18.30
CA THR A 260 -39.07 35.75 17.71
C THR A 260 -38.67 35.17 16.37
N TYR A 261 -38.44 36.04 15.38
CA TYR A 261 -37.96 35.68 14.06
C TYR A 261 -36.62 36.35 13.76
N LEU A 262 -35.73 35.61 13.10
CA LEU A 262 -34.40 36.06 12.70
C LEU A 262 -34.35 36.20 11.17
N SER A 263 -33.76 37.29 10.68
CA SER A 263 -33.48 37.48 9.25
C SER A 263 -32.12 36.89 8.90
N LEU A 264 -32.11 35.76 8.19
CA LEU A 264 -30.91 35.01 7.87
C LEU A 264 -30.24 35.46 6.57
N TYR A 265 -28.92 35.43 6.55
CA TYR A 265 -28.07 35.71 5.40
C TYR A 265 -26.97 34.66 5.25
N ASP A 266 -26.69 34.24 4.01
CA ASP A 266 -25.56 33.37 3.68
C ASP A 266 -24.23 34.14 3.56
N ASN A 267 -23.13 33.46 3.22
CA ASN A 267 -21.80 34.06 3.02
C ASN A 267 -21.68 35.02 1.84
N ASN A 268 -22.58 34.93 0.86
CA ASN A 268 -22.62 35.85 -0.27
C ASN A 268 -23.42 37.12 0.08
N GLY A 269 -23.98 37.20 1.29
CA GLY A 269 -24.89 38.25 1.68
C GLY A 269 -26.30 38.07 1.11
N THR A 270 -26.61 36.89 0.55
CA THR A 270 -27.95 36.57 0.04
C THR A 270 -28.90 36.42 1.23
N TRP A 271 -30.03 37.10 1.14
CA TRP A 271 -31.07 36.97 2.13
C TRP A 271 -31.85 35.65 1.98
N MET A 272 -31.85 34.86 3.06
CA MET A 272 -32.40 33.50 3.08
C MET A 272 -33.87 33.45 3.54
N GLY A 273 -34.35 34.50 4.21
CA GLY A 273 -35.70 34.56 4.77
C GLY A 273 -35.73 34.79 6.28
N TYR A 274 -36.95 34.89 6.82
CA TYR A 274 -37.22 34.94 8.25
C TYR A 274 -37.43 33.54 8.81
N VAL A 275 -36.71 33.17 9.86
CA VAL A 275 -36.87 31.89 10.55
C VAL A 275 -37.26 32.12 12.00
N ASN A 276 -38.06 31.22 12.59
CA ASN A 276 -38.30 31.24 14.03
C ASN A 276 -36.97 31.01 14.78
N ALA A 277 -36.65 31.87 15.75
CA ALA A 277 -35.42 31.81 16.53
C ALA A 277 -35.24 30.46 17.26
N ASN A 278 -36.33 29.81 17.65
CA ASN A 278 -36.32 28.49 18.30
C ASN A 278 -35.74 27.37 17.40
N ALA A 279 -35.70 27.59 16.09
CA ALA A 279 -35.07 26.65 15.16
C ALA A 279 -33.54 26.77 15.12
N THR A 280 -32.97 27.71 15.88
CA THR A 280 -31.57 28.12 15.79
C THR A 280 -30.90 28.15 17.15
N LYS A 281 -29.57 28.08 17.15
CA LYS A 281 -28.73 28.39 18.32
C LYS A 281 -27.61 29.34 17.89
N VAL A 282 -27.30 30.31 18.75
CA VAL A 282 -26.17 31.23 18.53
C VAL A 282 -24.87 30.44 18.61
N ALA A 283 -23.97 30.67 17.65
CA ALA A 283 -22.63 30.13 17.63
C ALA A 283 -21.62 31.20 18.04
N ASP A 284 -20.47 30.77 18.59
CA ASP A 284 -19.41 31.67 19.06
C ASP A 284 -18.76 32.48 17.93
N GLY A 285 -18.94 32.05 16.68
CA GLY A 285 -18.39 32.74 15.52
C GLY A 285 -18.78 32.11 14.19
N ARG A 286 -18.02 32.48 13.15
CA ARG A 286 -18.24 32.04 11.76
C ARG A 286 -18.16 30.52 11.59
N GLN A 287 -17.48 29.81 12.49
CA GLN A 287 -17.34 28.36 12.46
C GLN A 287 -18.63 27.59 12.68
N GLY A 288 -19.63 28.21 13.30
CA GLY A 288 -20.84 27.51 13.70
C GLY A 288 -20.65 26.64 14.93
N LEU A 289 -21.68 25.89 15.28
CA LEU A 289 -21.62 24.97 16.43
C LEU A 289 -20.77 23.73 16.14
N TYR A 290 -20.10 23.23 17.18
CA TYR A 290 -19.51 21.90 17.18
C TYR A 290 -20.57 20.84 16.91
N GLN A 291 -20.33 19.98 15.93
CA GLN A 291 -21.16 18.83 15.63
C GLN A 291 -20.34 17.56 15.83
N SER A 292 -20.77 16.68 16.73
CA SER A 292 -20.13 15.38 16.91
C SER A 292 -20.13 14.61 15.59
N PHE A 293 -18.96 14.09 15.21
CA PHE A 293 -18.76 13.37 13.95
C PHE A 293 -18.26 11.95 14.17
N GLY A 294 -17.21 11.77 14.98
CA GLY A 294 -16.76 10.46 15.47
C GLY A 294 -16.34 9.45 14.39
N LYS A 295 -15.76 9.90 13.26
CA LYS A 295 -15.36 9.00 12.16
C LYS A 295 -13.86 9.03 11.90
N TYR A 296 -13.32 7.89 11.47
CA TYR A 296 -11.95 7.84 10.94
C TYR A 296 -11.92 8.37 9.51
N VAL A 297 -10.95 9.23 9.22
CA VAL A 297 -10.76 9.84 7.91
C VAL A 297 -9.30 9.73 7.48
N THR A 298 -9.08 9.43 6.21
CA THR A 298 -7.75 9.43 5.59
C THR A 298 -7.57 10.72 4.80
N VAL A 299 -6.43 11.39 4.96
CA VAL A 299 -6.11 12.62 4.23
C VAL A 299 -5.68 12.26 2.81
N THR A 300 -6.51 12.56 1.81
CA THR A 300 -6.32 12.17 0.41
C THR A 300 -5.90 13.32 -0.50
N SER A 301 -5.75 14.52 0.03
CA SER A 301 -5.18 15.69 -0.67
C SER A 301 -4.00 16.24 0.10
N ASN A 302 -2.99 16.78 -0.58
CA ASN A 302 -1.73 17.26 0.02
C ASN A 302 -1.53 18.79 -0.10
N ASN A 303 -2.55 19.52 -0.55
CA ASN A 303 -2.50 20.95 -0.87
C ASN A 303 -3.41 21.81 0.04
N TYR A 304 -3.84 21.27 1.19
CA TYR A 304 -4.63 21.99 2.18
C TYR A 304 -3.80 22.29 3.44
N SER A 305 -4.15 23.37 4.12
CA SER A 305 -3.62 23.71 5.45
C SER A 305 -4.39 23.00 6.56
N LEU A 306 -3.71 22.77 7.68
CA LEU A 306 -4.32 22.47 8.97
C LEU A 306 -4.25 23.73 9.83
N TYR A 307 -5.38 24.14 10.41
CA TYR A 307 -5.49 25.37 11.17
C TYR A 307 -5.58 25.10 12.68
N SER A 308 -5.02 26.00 13.50
CA SER A 308 -5.14 25.96 14.96
C SER A 308 -6.43 26.63 15.46
N ASN A 309 -7.09 27.43 14.63
CA ASN A 309 -8.31 28.16 14.96
C ASN A 309 -9.07 28.54 13.68
N PHE A 310 -10.24 29.14 13.84
CA PHE A 310 -11.07 29.63 12.73
C PHE A 310 -10.75 31.08 12.32
N SER A 311 -9.66 31.66 12.86
CA SER A 311 -9.00 32.86 12.36
C SER A 311 -7.89 32.52 11.35
N TRP A 312 -7.89 31.27 10.84
CA TRP A 312 -6.98 30.76 9.81
C TRP A 312 -5.50 30.77 10.17
N THR A 313 -5.16 30.73 11.47
CA THR A 313 -3.77 30.51 11.89
C THR A 313 -3.32 29.11 11.47
N VAL A 314 -2.36 29.03 10.56
CA VAL A 314 -1.85 27.75 10.04
C VAL A 314 -1.01 27.05 11.10
N LYS A 315 -1.35 25.80 11.41
CA LYS A 315 -0.65 24.93 12.37
C LYS A 315 0.25 23.92 11.67
N ASN A 316 -0.19 23.39 10.52
CA ASN A 316 0.54 22.40 9.72
C ASN A 316 -0.02 22.34 8.28
N SER A 317 0.49 21.42 7.47
CA SER A 317 0.01 21.15 6.11
C SER A 317 -0.40 19.69 5.94
N THR A 318 -1.43 19.46 5.12
CA THR A 318 -1.85 18.11 4.70
C THR A 318 -0.76 17.34 3.97
N LYS A 319 0.23 18.01 3.37
CA LYS A 319 1.41 17.35 2.78
C LYS A 319 2.15 16.46 3.78
N ASN A 320 2.26 16.91 5.02
CA ASN A 320 3.00 16.21 6.08
C ASN A 320 2.23 15.02 6.66
N ILE A 321 0.93 14.96 6.41
CA ILE A 321 0.03 13.91 6.91
C ILE A 321 -0.69 13.20 5.77
N TYR A 322 -0.16 13.31 4.55
CA TYR A 322 -0.78 12.78 3.36
C TYR A 322 -0.90 11.25 3.43
N GLN A 323 -2.08 10.74 3.08
CA GLN A 323 -2.51 9.34 3.17
C GLN A 323 -2.54 8.76 4.58
N GLN A 324 -2.34 9.57 5.62
CA GLN A 324 -2.47 9.13 7.00
C GLN A 324 -3.94 9.18 7.45
N THR A 325 -4.29 8.31 8.40
CA THR A 325 -5.64 8.19 8.96
C THR A 325 -5.71 8.77 10.36
N TYR A 326 -6.76 9.56 10.61
CA TYR A 326 -7.02 10.23 11.89
C TYR A 326 -8.47 10.03 12.33
N LEU A 327 -8.74 10.21 13.62
CA LEU A 327 -10.10 10.34 14.13
C LEU A 327 -10.57 11.80 13.97
N ALA A 328 -11.61 12.03 13.19
CA ALA A 328 -12.30 13.31 13.13
C ALA A 328 -13.41 13.32 14.20
N LYS A 329 -13.15 13.94 15.35
CA LYS A 329 -14.11 14.00 16.47
C LYS A 329 -15.27 14.95 16.18
N GLY A 330 -14.94 16.15 15.68
CA GLY A 330 -15.89 17.21 15.40
C GLY A 330 -15.96 17.62 13.94
N LYS A 331 -17.12 18.13 13.54
CA LYS A 331 -17.42 18.73 12.25
C LYS A 331 -18.01 20.13 12.47
N TYR A 332 -17.60 21.09 11.63
CA TYR A 332 -18.04 22.48 11.69
C TYR A 332 -18.54 22.90 10.30
N GLN A 333 -19.80 23.30 10.21
CA GLN A 333 -20.40 23.86 9.00
C GLN A 333 -20.16 25.37 8.99
N HIS A 334 -18.98 25.76 8.53
CA HIS A 334 -18.52 27.14 8.61
C HIS A 334 -19.36 28.04 7.69
N TYR A 335 -19.59 29.28 8.11
CA TYR A 335 -20.38 30.29 7.39
C TYR A 335 -19.90 30.47 5.94
N ASN A 336 -18.59 30.36 5.69
CA ASN A 336 -17.97 30.39 4.36
C ASN A 336 -18.43 29.29 3.37
N GLY A 337 -19.33 28.38 3.79
CA GLY A 337 -19.89 27.33 2.95
C GLY A 337 -19.07 26.03 2.93
N LEU A 338 -17.92 25.99 3.61
CA LEU A 338 -17.05 24.81 3.69
C LEU A 338 -17.24 24.08 5.02
N THR A 339 -16.99 22.77 5.00
CA THR A 339 -16.98 21.95 6.20
C THR A 339 -15.55 21.75 6.68
N TYR A 340 -15.33 21.90 7.99
CA TYR A 340 -14.04 21.64 8.62
C TYR A 340 -14.16 20.51 9.64
N LEU A 341 -13.16 19.64 9.68
CA LEU A 341 -13.06 18.52 10.61
C LEU A 341 -11.96 18.78 11.63
N SER A 342 -12.21 18.47 12.90
CA SER A 342 -11.20 18.50 13.96
C SER A 342 -10.50 17.14 14.06
N LEU A 343 -9.24 17.07 13.63
CA LEU A 343 -8.48 15.82 13.53
C LEU A 343 -7.71 15.51 14.82
N TYR A 344 -7.72 14.24 15.20
CA TYR A 344 -7.00 13.70 16.34
C TYR A 344 -6.20 12.47 15.92
N HIS A 345 -4.96 12.40 16.40
CA HIS A 345 -4.17 11.18 16.34
C HIS A 345 -4.70 10.13 17.32
N ILE A 346 -4.32 8.86 17.16
CA ILE A 346 -4.86 7.75 17.98
C ILE A 346 -4.55 7.90 19.47
N ASN A 347 -3.44 8.55 19.80
CA ASN A 347 -3.04 8.86 21.19
C ASN A 347 -3.78 10.07 21.78
N GLY A 348 -4.84 10.56 21.12
CA GLY A 348 -5.62 11.71 21.58
C GLY A 348 -5.02 13.08 21.26
N LYS A 349 -3.82 13.15 20.67
CA LYS A 349 -3.21 14.43 20.29
C LYS A 349 -4.04 15.11 19.20
N TRP A 350 -4.44 16.35 19.46
CA TRP A 350 -5.12 17.18 18.48
C TRP A 350 -4.17 17.68 17.40
N MET A 351 -4.57 17.50 16.14
CA MET A 351 -3.74 17.79 14.96
C MET A 351 -4.08 19.13 14.30
N GLY A 352 -5.32 19.60 14.43
CA GLY A 352 -5.80 20.82 13.78
C GLY A 352 -7.16 20.65 13.11
N TYR A 353 -7.70 21.76 12.63
CA TYR A 353 -8.87 21.78 11.74
C TYR A 353 -8.43 21.64 10.28
N VAL A 354 -9.08 20.76 9.53
CA VAL A 354 -8.84 20.58 8.09
C VAL A 354 -10.13 20.73 7.31
N ASN A 355 -10.06 21.23 6.08
CA ASN A 355 -11.20 21.18 5.17
C ASN A 355 -11.58 19.72 4.88
N ALA A 356 -12.86 19.37 5.03
CA ALA A 356 -13.36 18.01 4.84
C ALA A 356 -13.06 17.45 3.43
N ASN A 357 -13.00 18.31 2.40
CA ASN A 357 -12.68 17.93 1.03
C ASN A 357 -11.24 17.39 0.87
N ALA A 358 -10.35 17.67 1.83
CA ALA A 358 -9.00 17.10 1.84
C ALA A 358 -8.97 15.63 2.30
N THR A 359 -10.12 15.10 2.76
CA THR A 359 -10.20 13.83 3.45
C THR A 359 -11.24 12.90 2.83
N LYS A 360 -11.08 11.60 3.09
CA LYS A 360 -12.05 10.56 2.74
C LYS A 360 -12.37 9.74 3.98
N ALA A 361 -13.66 9.52 4.25
CA ALA A 361 -14.08 8.67 5.36
C ALA A 361 -13.63 7.22 5.17
N GLY A 362 -13.07 6.63 6.22
CA GLY A 362 -12.80 5.21 6.34
C GLY A 362 -13.91 4.51 7.11
N GLU A 363 -14.01 3.19 6.93
CA GLU A 363 -14.99 2.35 7.66
C GLU A 363 -14.58 2.13 9.12
N GLY A 364 -13.31 2.38 9.47
CA GLY A 364 -12.78 2.18 10.80
C GLY A 364 -11.33 2.65 10.91
N ARG A 365 -10.62 2.11 11.91
CA ARG A 365 -9.21 2.46 12.21
C ARG A 365 -8.24 2.19 11.05
N GLN A 366 -8.61 1.33 10.10
CA GLN A 366 -7.84 1.09 8.88
C GLN A 366 -7.80 2.27 7.90
N GLY A 367 -8.70 3.24 8.06
CA GLY A 367 -8.84 4.35 7.12
C GLY A 367 -9.58 3.98 5.84
N ALA A 368 -9.53 4.90 4.87
CA ALA A 368 -10.17 4.73 3.58
C ALA A 368 -9.31 3.87 2.64
N TYR A 369 -9.96 3.14 1.74
CA TYR A 369 -9.29 2.44 0.65
C TYR A 369 -8.54 3.42 -0.26
N LEU A 370 -7.24 3.19 -0.43
CA LEU A 370 -6.38 3.86 -1.39
C LEU A 370 -6.01 2.87 -2.50
N ALA A 371 -6.30 3.21 -3.76
CA ALA A 371 -5.87 2.41 -4.89
C ALA A 371 -4.34 2.35 -4.95
N TYR A 372 -3.78 1.15 -5.08
CA TYR A 372 -2.33 0.94 -5.06
C TYR A 372 -1.82 0.30 -6.35
N ASN A 373 -2.45 -0.80 -6.79
CA ASN A 373 -2.21 -1.47 -8.08
C ASN A 373 -0.71 -1.70 -8.40
N LYS A 374 0.04 -2.25 -7.45
CA LYS A 374 1.45 -2.63 -7.63
C LYS A 374 1.64 -4.12 -7.50
N TYR A 375 2.56 -4.68 -8.27
CA TYR A 375 3.05 -6.03 -8.04
C TYR A 375 4.00 -6.03 -6.84
N VAL A 376 3.82 -7.02 -5.96
CA VAL A 376 4.65 -7.18 -4.77
C VAL A 376 5.04 -8.64 -4.63
N THR A 377 6.27 -8.91 -4.21
CA THR A 377 6.72 -10.25 -3.83
C THR A 377 6.75 -10.34 -2.32
N VAL A 378 6.13 -11.37 -1.74
CA VAL A 378 6.22 -11.61 -0.29
C VAL A 378 7.63 -12.10 0.03
N THR A 379 8.34 -11.39 0.91
CA THR A 379 9.76 -11.65 1.24
C THR A 379 9.96 -12.10 2.68
N ASN A 380 8.95 -11.97 3.52
CA ASN A 380 8.96 -12.49 4.89
C ASN A 380 7.80 -13.47 5.09
N ALA A 381 8.13 -14.67 5.60
CA ALA A 381 7.17 -15.75 5.79
C ALA A 381 6.35 -15.65 7.09
N ASN A 382 6.71 -14.75 8.01
CA ASN A 382 6.24 -14.76 9.40
C ASN A 382 5.12 -13.76 9.70
N TYR A 383 4.58 -13.07 8.70
CA TYR A 383 3.46 -12.14 8.90
C TYR A 383 2.11 -12.86 8.83
N THR A 384 1.18 -12.41 9.67
CA THR A 384 -0.22 -12.83 9.62
C THR A 384 -0.92 -12.22 8.41
N THR A 385 -1.81 -12.99 7.79
CA THR A 385 -2.78 -12.48 6.82
C THR A 385 -4.15 -12.35 7.48
N TYR A 386 -4.84 -11.22 7.26
CA TYR A 386 -6.09 -10.91 7.94
C TYR A 386 -7.27 -10.90 6.97
N ARG A 387 -8.40 -11.45 7.40
CA ARG A 387 -9.67 -11.41 6.67
C ARG A 387 -10.38 -10.06 6.79
N ASN A 388 -10.11 -9.31 7.87
CA ASN A 388 -10.70 -7.99 8.10
C ASN A 388 -9.85 -7.21 9.12
N PHE A 389 -10.22 -5.95 9.35
CA PHE A 389 -9.55 -5.07 10.32
C PHE A 389 -10.09 -5.22 11.75
N SER A 390 -10.87 -6.27 12.03
CA SER A 390 -11.10 -6.80 13.38
C SER A 390 -10.09 -7.91 13.72
N TRP A 391 -8.97 -7.97 12.98
CA TRP A 391 -7.85 -8.89 13.16
C TRP A 391 -8.20 -10.38 13.07
N LYS A 392 -9.29 -10.74 12.37
CA LYS A 392 -9.62 -12.13 12.11
C LYS A 392 -8.55 -12.77 11.22
N ASN A 393 -7.80 -13.71 11.78
CA ASN A 393 -6.70 -14.41 11.11
C ASN A 393 -7.22 -15.29 9.94
N LEU A 394 -6.51 -15.24 8.81
CA LEU A 394 -6.73 -16.09 7.64
C LEU A 394 -5.60 -17.13 7.44
N GLY A 395 -4.41 -16.84 7.95
CA GLY A 395 -3.23 -17.68 7.93
C GLY A 395 -1.96 -16.84 8.12
N THR A 396 -0.86 -17.35 7.58
CA THR A 396 0.42 -16.63 7.54
C THR A 396 0.96 -16.54 6.12
N THR A 397 1.91 -15.64 5.92
CA THR A 397 2.64 -15.45 4.67
C THR A 397 3.54 -16.63 4.28
N LYS A 398 3.64 -17.69 5.09
CA LYS A 398 4.53 -18.85 4.85
C LYS A 398 4.35 -19.48 3.46
N ASN A 399 3.11 -19.71 3.05
CA ASN A 399 2.79 -20.31 1.74
C ASN A 399 2.82 -19.31 0.57
N MET A 400 2.96 -18.02 0.90
CA MET A 400 3.07 -16.92 -0.05
C MET A 400 4.51 -16.50 -0.30
N ASN A 401 5.45 -16.95 0.55
CA ASN A 401 6.84 -16.53 0.53
C ASN A 401 7.48 -16.75 -0.86
N LEU A 402 8.19 -15.72 -1.32
CA LEU A 402 8.85 -15.63 -2.62
C LEU A 402 7.92 -15.73 -3.84
N LYS A 403 6.60 -15.59 -3.66
CA LYS A 403 5.62 -15.48 -4.75
C LYS A 403 5.17 -14.04 -4.96
N THR A 404 4.75 -13.74 -6.18
CA THR A 404 4.34 -12.41 -6.60
C THR A 404 2.83 -12.30 -6.65
N TYR A 405 2.30 -11.19 -6.12
CA TYR A 405 0.89 -10.88 -6.01
C TYR A 405 0.61 -9.46 -6.52
N LEU A 406 -0.64 -9.18 -6.86
CA LEU A 406 -1.11 -7.83 -7.13
C LEU A 406 -1.69 -7.23 -5.83
N ALA A 407 -1.04 -6.19 -5.33
CA ALA A 407 -1.55 -5.38 -4.24
C ALA A 407 -2.51 -4.32 -4.79
N LYS A 408 -3.82 -4.62 -4.80
CA LYS A 408 -4.84 -3.73 -5.38
C LYS A 408 -5.10 -2.49 -4.52
N GLY A 409 -5.21 -2.70 -3.21
CA GLY A 409 -5.54 -1.65 -2.23
C GLY A 409 -4.47 -1.50 -1.16
N LYS A 410 -4.34 -0.28 -0.66
CA LYS A 410 -3.53 0.09 0.50
C LYS A 410 -4.40 0.78 1.55
N TYR A 411 -4.15 0.45 2.81
CA TYR A 411 -4.83 1.00 3.98
C TYR A 411 -3.78 1.44 4.98
N VAL A 412 -3.80 2.71 5.37
CA VAL A 412 -2.88 3.27 6.38
C VAL A 412 -3.64 3.32 7.68
N HIS A 413 -3.38 2.34 8.54
CA HIS A 413 -4.12 2.15 9.77
C HIS A 413 -3.64 3.13 10.84
N THR A 414 -4.52 3.52 11.77
CA THR A 414 -4.17 4.43 12.88
C THR A 414 -3.14 3.87 13.86
N ASN A 415 -2.67 2.63 13.68
CA ASN A 415 -1.60 2.02 14.48
C ASN A 415 -0.21 2.31 13.89
N GLY A 416 -0.12 3.11 12.83
CA GLY A 416 1.11 3.44 12.12
C GLY A 416 1.49 2.45 11.03
N MET A 417 0.83 1.29 10.95
CA MET A 417 1.15 0.26 9.96
C MET A 417 0.31 0.42 8.70
N THR A 418 0.90 0.01 7.57
CA THR A 418 0.21 -0.05 6.28
C THR A 418 -0.13 -1.49 5.94
N TYR A 419 -1.36 -1.73 5.48
CA TYR A 419 -1.83 -3.04 5.05
C TYR A 419 -2.20 -3.03 3.57
N LEU A 420 -1.80 -4.07 2.86
CA LEU A 420 -2.05 -4.28 1.44
C LEU A 420 -3.06 -5.40 1.24
N SER A 421 -4.00 -5.22 0.33
CA SER A 421 -4.94 -6.26 -0.10
C SER A 421 -4.33 -7.04 -1.27
N LEU A 422 -3.94 -8.30 -1.04
CA LEU A 422 -3.17 -9.11 -2.00
C LEU A 422 -4.05 -10.08 -2.78
N TRP A 423 -3.77 -10.18 -4.08
CA TRP A 423 -4.52 -11.01 -5.04
C TRP A 423 -3.56 -11.80 -5.93
N ASP A 424 -3.90 -13.03 -6.29
CA ASP A 424 -3.19 -13.80 -7.32
C ASP A 424 -3.72 -13.50 -8.74
N ASP A 425 -3.16 -14.16 -9.75
CA ASP A 425 -3.52 -14.03 -11.17
C ASP A 425 -4.89 -14.60 -11.53
N LYS A 426 -5.44 -15.47 -10.68
CA LYS A 426 -6.78 -16.05 -10.82
C LYS A 426 -7.86 -15.15 -10.20
N GLY A 427 -7.46 -14.06 -9.55
CA GLY A 427 -8.36 -13.18 -8.81
C GLY A 427 -8.75 -13.74 -7.44
N THR A 428 -8.03 -14.71 -6.92
CA THR A 428 -8.17 -15.17 -5.52
C THR A 428 -7.59 -14.12 -4.60
N TRP A 429 -8.35 -13.76 -3.56
CA TRP A 429 -7.92 -12.84 -2.53
C TRP A 429 -7.23 -13.56 -1.37
N TYR A 430 -6.07 -13.05 -0.94
CA TYR A 430 -5.22 -13.67 0.09
C TYR A 430 -5.23 -12.94 1.44
N GLY A 431 -6.10 -11.94 1.60
CA GLY A 431 -6.20 -11.18 2.83
C GLY A 431 -5.49 -9.82 2.77
N TYR A 432 -5.58 -9.12 3.90
CA TYR A 432 -4.78 -7.95 4.20
C TYR A 432 -3.47 -8.38 4.83
N VAL A 433 -2.35 -7.87 4.32
CA VAL A 433 -1.00 -8.21 4.78
C VAL A 433 -0.24 -6.93 5.09
N ASN A 434 0.54 -6.91 6.16
CA ASN A 434 1.40 -5.79 6.49
C ASN A 434 2.38 -5.50 5.33
N ALA A 435 2.53 -4.25 4.94
CA ALA A 435 3.41 -3.83 3.84
C ALA A 435 4.88 -4.21 4.10
N ASN A 436 5.31 -4.35 5.35
CA ASN A 436 6.67 -4.79 5.70
C ASN A 436 6.94 -6.27 5.37
N ALA A 437 5.90 -7.06 5.09
CA ALA A 437 6.06 -8.46 4.67
C ALA A 437 6.50 -8.61 3.21
N VAL A 438 6.44 -7.54 2.42
CA VAL A 438 6.57 -7.59 0.97
C VAL A 438 7.59 -6.59 0.45
N SER A 439 8.12 -6.89 -0.73
CA SER A 439 8.91 -5.95 -1.55
C SER A 439 8.14 -5.60 -2.81
N VAL A 440 8.12 -4.32 -3.18
CA VAL A 440 7.49 -3.87 -4.43
C VAL A 440 8.34 -4.30 -5.63
N ALA A 441 7.71 -4.90 -6.63
CA ALA A 441 8.36 -5.32 -7.87
C ALA A 441 8.10 -4.31 -9.00
N ASP A 442 9.04 -4.23 -9.95
CA ASP A 442 8.91 -3.35 -11.12
C ASP A 442 7.79 -3.78 -12.08
N GLY A 443 7.35 -5.04 -11.99
CA GLY A 443 6.31 -5.59 -12.84
C GLY A 443 5.86 -6.99 -12.41
N ALA A 444 5.06 -7.61 -13.27
CA ALA A 444 4.46 -8.92 -13.01
C ALA A 444 5.49 -10.04 -12.80
N GLN A 445 6.74 -9.86 -13.26
CA GLN A 445 7.83 -10.81 -13.04
C GLN A 445 8.23 -11.02 -11.57
N GLY A 446 7.86 -10.10 -10.68
CA GLY A 446 8.33 -10.12 -9.30
C GLY A 446 9.75 -9.57 -9.14
N ILE A 447 10.28 -9.66 -7.92
CA ILE A 447 11.65 -9.22 -7.63
C ILE A 447 12.70 -10.24 -8.10
N TYR A 448 13.94 -9.79 -8.29
CA TYR A 448 15.09 -10.67 -8.46
C TYR A 448 15.33 -11.48 -7.18
N GLN A 449 15.36 -12.80 -7.31
CA GLN A 449 15.77 -13.71 -6.24
C GLN A 449 17.11 -14.34 -6.61
N SER A 450 18.13 -14.13 -5.76
CA SER A 450 19.43 -14.79 -5.95
C SER A 450 19.25 -16.31 -5.94
N PHE A 451 19.81 -17.00 -6.92
CA PHE A 451 19.59 -18.43 -7.11
C PHE A 451 20.89 -19.21 -7.30
N ASN A 452 21.80 -18.73 -8.15
CA ASN A 452 23.14 -19.28 -8.39
C ASN A 452 23.19 -20.82 -8.47
N ARG A 453 22.38 -21.41 -9.36
CA ARG A 453 22.37 -22.86 -9.60
C ARG A 453 22.78 -23.21 -11.02
N TYR A 454 23.43 -24.37 -11.20
CA TYR A 454 23.67 -24.90 -12.53
C TYR A 454 22.39 -25.53 -13.09
N ILE A 455 22.15 -25.26 -14.38
CA ILE A 455 21.03 -25.80 -15.14
C ILE A 455 21.54 -26.39 -16.45
N THR A 456 20.79 -27.34 -16.99
CA THR A 456 20.90 -27.76 -18.39
C THR A 456 19.65 -27.30 -19.12
N ILE A 457 19.80 -26.73 -20.31
CA ILE A 457 18.65 -26.45 -21.18
C ILE A 457 18.27 -27.76 -21.87
N THR A 458 17.04 -28.23 -21.66
CA THR A 458 16.61 -29.58 -22.08
C THR A 458 15.67 -29.60 -23.27
N SER A 459 15.16 -28.43 -23.68
CA SER A 459 14.29 -28.29 -24.85
C SER A 459 14.82 -27.22 -25.81
N PRO A 460 14.83 -27.48 -27.13
CA PRO A 460 15.28 -26.53 -28.14
C PRO A 460 14.22 -25.46 -28.50
N ASN A 461 12.98 -25.59 -28.00
CA ASN A 461 11.82 -24.81 -28.44
C ASN A 461 11.40 -23.70 -27.47
N TYR A 462 12.29 -23.27 -26.58
CA TYR A 462 11.98 -22.19 -25.64
C TYR A 462 12.50 -20.85 -26.16
N SER A 463 11.67 -19.83 -25.99
CA SER A 463 12.09 -18.45 -26.17
C SER A 463 12.98 -18.02 -25.01
N MET A 464 14.08 -17.33 -25.34
CA MET A 464 14.89 -16.61 -24.38
C MET A 464 14.71 -15.11 -24.60
N TRP A 465 14.38 -14.41 -23.52
CA TRP A 465 13.92 -13.02 -23.58
C TRP A 465 15.01 -12.04 -23.15
N ASN A 466 15.06 -10.87 -23.80
CA ASN A 466 15.89 -9.74 -23.40
C ASN A 466 15.31 -9.00 -22.18
N SER A 467 14.01 -9.09 -21.96
CA SER A 467 13.32 -8.42 -20.85
C SER A 467 11.96 -9.06 -20.59
N PHE A 468 11.32 -8.69 -19.47
CA PHE A 468 9.95 -9.09 -19.13
C PHE A 468 8.85 -8.32 -19.88
N ASN A 469 9.24 -7.44 -20.82
CA ASN A 469 8.35 -6.95 -21.88
C ASN A 469 8.29 -7.90 -23.08
N TRP A 470 8.79 -9.13 -22.93
CA TRP A 470 8.77 -10.20 -23.93
C TRP A 470 9.45 -9.83 -25.26
N SER A 471 10.53 -9.07 -25.18
CA SER A 471 11.42 -8.85 -26.33
C SER A 471 12.27 -10.10 -26.55
N LEU A 472 12.07 -10.80 -27.68
CA LEU A 472 12.80 -12.03 -27.98
C LEU A 472 14.29 -11.72 -28.21
N ARG A 473 15.16 -12.48 -27.52
CA ARG A 473 16.61 -12.43 -27.71
C ARG A 473 17.07 -13.49 -28.70
N GLN A 474 16.70 -14.73 -28.42
CA GLN A 474 17.07 -15.92 -29.19
C GLN A 474 16.15 -17.10 -28.81
N THR A 475 16.23 -18.18 -29.58
CA THR A 475 15.62 -19.47 -29.23
C THR A 475 16.64 -20.37 -28.54
N SER A 476 16.19 -21.30 -27.69
CA SER A 476 17.07 -22.24 -26.99
C SER A 476 17.69 -23.33 -27.88
N ALA A 477 17.34 -23.41 -29.17
CA ALA A 477 17.81 -24.44 -30.11
C ALA A 477 19.34 -24.66 -30.11
N LYS A 478 20.14 -23.59 -30.19
CA LYS A 478 21.62 -23.66 -30.20
C LYS A 478 22.23 -23.96 -28.82
N LEU A 479 21.42 -23.90 -27.78
CA LEU A 479 21.82 -24.05 -26.38
C LEU A 479 21.30 -25.36 -25.77
N ASN A 480 20.50 -26.11 -26.52
CA ASN A 480 19.93 -27.37 -26.09
C ASN A 480 21.02 -28.36 -25.67
N LYS A 481 20.78 -29.07 -24.57
CA LYS A 481 21.68 -30.03 -23.90
C LYS A 481 22.98 -29.43 -23.36
N LYS A 482 23.14 -28.11 -23.34
CA LYS A 482 24.31 -27.43 -22.74
C LYS A 482 24.02 -26.99 -21.32
N GLY A 483 25.08 -26.97 -20.50
CA GLY A 483 25.09 -26.49 -19.13
C GLY A 483 25.28 -24.98 -19.03
N PHE A 484 24.55 -24.35 -18.10
CA PHE A 484 24.58 -22.90 -17.83
C PHE A 484 24.44 -22.64 -16.33
N ILE A 485 24.53 -21.37 -15.95
CA ILE A 485 24.32 -20.89 -14.58
C ILE A 485 23.08 -20.00 -14.56
N ALA A 486 22.08 -20.40 -13.77
CA ALA A 486 20.94 -19.56 -13.44
C ALA A 486 21.30 -18.72 -12.20
N LYS A 487 21.74 -17.48 -12.42
CA LYS A 487 22.12 -16.57 -11.31
C LYS A 487 20.91 -16.02 -10.57
N GLY A 488 19.86 -15.68 -11.32
CA GLY A 488 18.62 -15.13 -10.77
C GLY A 488 17.41 -15.98 -11.07
N LYS A 489 16.44 -15.94 -10.16
CA LYS A 489 15.11 -16.52 -10.28
C LYS A 489 14.06 -15.42 -10.12
N TYR A 490 13.01 -15.48 -10.92
CA TYR A 490 11.85 -14.60 -10.88
C TYR A 490 10.60 -15.47 -10.81
N VAL A 491 9.72 -15.21 -9.85
CA VAL A 491 8.42 -15.88 -9.75
C VAL A 491 7.39 -14.91 -10.27
N HIS A 492 6.96 -15.14 -11.51
CA HIS A 492 5.99 -14.28 -12.18
C HIS A 492 4.62 -14.39 -11.50
N TYR A 493 3.82 -13.34 -11.61
CA TYR A 493 2.48 -13.22 -11.03
C TYR A 493 1.55 -14.38 -11.43
N ASN A 494 1.73 -14.92 -12.63
CA ASN A 494 1.02 -16.10 -13.13
C ASN A 494 1.57 -17.45 -12.63
N GLY A 495 2.47 -17.44 -11.66
CA GLY A 495 3.13 -18.62 -11.10
C GLY A 495 4.30 -19.18 -11.92
N ALA A 496 4.52 -18.74 -13.15
CA ALA A 496 5.66 -19.20 -13.96
C ALA A 496 6.99 -18.73 -13.36
N ILE A 497 8.00 -19.59 -13.41
CA ILE A 497 9.34 -19.28 -12.91
C ILE A 497 10.25 -18.98 -14.09
N TYR A 498 10.97 -17.88 -14.04
CA TYR A 498 11.97 -17.51 -15.04
C TYR A 498 13.36 -17.43 -14.42
N TYR A 499 14.36 -17.95 -15.13
CA TYR A 499 15.76 -17.85 -14.75
C TYR A 499 16.48 -16.81 -15.60
N SER A 500 17.36 -16.03 -14.97
CA SER A 500 18.36 -15.22 -15.66
C SER A 500 19.61 -16.06 -15.89
N VAL A 501 19.85 -16.42 -17.16
CA VAL A 501 20.81 -17.46 -17.55
C VAL A 501 22.11 -16.85 -18.05
N TYR A 502 23.22 -17.44 -17.61
CA TYR A 502 24.57 -17.03 -17.97
C TYR A 502 25.35 -18.23 -18.48
N ASP A 503 26.21 -17.99 -19.47
CA ASP A 503 27.20 -18.98 -19.90
C ASP A 503 28.36 -19.09 -18.91
N ALA A 504 29.25 -20.03 -19.20
CA ALA A 504 30.44 -20.32 -18.40
C ALA A 504 31.44 -19.17 -18.28
N LEU A 505 31.41 -18.21 -19.22
CA LEU A 505 32.29 -17.05 -19.26
C LEU A 505 31.65 -15.85 -18.54
N GLY A 506 30.42 -16.00 -18.03
CA GLY A 506 29.68 -14.94 -17.37
C GLY A 506 28.89 -14.05 -18.33
N ASN A 507 28.78 -14.39 -19.62
CA ASN A 507 27.93 -13.63 -20.55
C ASN A 507 26.47 -14.00 -20.35
N TRP A 508 25.62 -12.98 -20.30
CA TRP A 508 24.19 -13.16 -20.15
C TRP A 508 23.52 -13.67 -21.44
N GLN A 509 22.69 -14.71 -21.30
CA GLN A 509 22.07 -15.43 -22.40
C GLN A 509 20.58 -15.13 -22.58
N GLY A 510 19.93 -14.51 -21.60
CA GLY A 510 18.50 -14.21 -21.63
C GLY A 510 17.75 -14.72 -20.40
N TYR A 511 16.47 -14.36 -20.32
CA TYR A 511 15.52 -14.98 -19.42
C TYR A 511 14.86 -16.19 -20.07
N ILE A 512 14.80 -17.34 -19.40
CA ILE A 512 14.11 -18.54 -19.88
C ILE A 512 13.11 -19.04 -18.84
N ASN A 513 11.99 -19.61 -19.28
CA ASN A 513 11.08 -20.30 -18.38
C ASN A 513 11.77 -21.56 -17.81
N ALA A 514 11.68 -21.75 -16.49
CA ALA A 514 12.31 -22.84 -15.77
C ALA A 514 11.91 -24.23 -16.30
N THR A 515 10.70 -24.40 -16.86
CA THR A 515 10.26 -25.68 -17.45
C THR A 515 11.04 -26.08 -18.70
N GLY A 516 11.74 -25.14 -19.34
CA GLY A 516 12.67 -25.41 -20.44
C GLY A 516 14.06 -25.84 -19.99
N THR A 517 14.25 -25.99 -18.68
CA THR A 517 15.54 -26.28 -18.07
C THR A 517 15.41 -27.43 -17.07
N SER A 518 16.54 -28.00 -16.68
CA SER A 518 16.62 -28.93 -15.56
C SER A 518 17.73 -28.49 -14.62
N LEU A 519 17.42 -28.40 -13.33
CA LEU A 519 18.43 -28.14 -12.30
C LEU A 519 19.39 -29.31 -12.24
N VAL A 520 20.69 -29.01 -12.25
CA VAL A 520 21.70 -30.05 -12.11
C VAL A 520 22.02 -30.20 -10.63
N THR A 521 21.59 -31.32 -10.05
CA THR A 521 21.97 -31.74 -8.69
C THR A 521 22.95 -32.91 -8.71
N TYR A 522 22.99 -33.66 -9.80
CA TYR A 522 23.91 -34.77 -10.02
C TYR A 522 24.18 -34.95 -11.53
N LYS A 523 25.45 -35.15 -11.87
CA LYS A 523 25.93 -35.53 -13.19
C LYS A 523 27.21 -36.35 -13.00
N ALA A 524 27.27 -37.54 -13.59
CA ALA A 524 28.51 -38.29 -13.72
C ALA A 524 28.56 -38.87 -15.14
N LEU A 525 29.58 -38.48 -15.90
CA LEU A 525 29.72 -38.91 -17.29
C LEU A 525 30.33 -40.32 -17.34
N PRO A 526 29.74 -41.29 -18.04
CA PRO A 526 30.22 -42.67 -18.03
C PRO A 526 31.65 -42.77 -18.56
N ALA A 527 32.50 -43.60 -17.96
CA ALA A 527 33.84 -43.88 -18.45
C ALA A 527 34.34 -45.21 -17.89
N ASN A 528 34.95 -46.04 -18.72
CA ASN A 528 35.69 -47.22 -18.26
C ASN A 528 36.95 -46.76 -17.53
N TYR A 529 37.38 -47.54 -16.52
CA TYR A 529 38.63 -47.29 -15.84
C TYR A 529 39.80 -47.89 -16.62
N TYR A 530 40.75 -47.05 -17.00
CA TYR A 530 42.01 -47.48 -17.62
C TYR A 530 43.17 -47.06 -16.73
N SER A 531 43.96 -48.04 -16.30
CA SER A 531 45.12 -47.81 -15.45
C SER A 531 46.38 -47.66 -16.28
N GLN A 532 47.15 -46.59 -16.03
CA GLN A 532 48.51 -46.50 -16.58
C GLN A 532 49.46 -47.48 -15.87
N MET A 533 49.20 -47.74 -14.58
CA MET A 533 50.09 -48.53 -13.72
C MET A 533 49.98 -50.02 -14.02
N ALA A 534 48.76 -50.51 -14.29
CA ALA A 534 48.51 -51.92 -14.60
C ALA A 534 49.25 -52.43 -15.86
N ILE A 535 49.64 -51.52 -16.75
CA ILE A 535 50.37 -51.84 -17.98
C ILE A 535 51.84 -51.38 -17.94
N GLY A 536 52.32 -50.88 -16.80
CA GLY A 536 53.71 -50.40 -16.66
C GLY A 536 54.00 -49.05 -17.33
N ALA A 537 52.99 -48.27 -17.71
CA ALA A 537 53.15 -46.91 -18.22
C ALA A 537 53.29 -45.91 -17.07
N TRP A 538 54.40 -45.99 -16.32
CA TRP A 538 54.64 -45.21 -15.09
C TRP A 538 54.45 -43.69 -15.27
N TYR A 539 54.71 -43.16 -16.47
CA TYR A 539 54.54 -41.74 -16.80
C TYR A 539 53.50 -41.51 -17.92
N GLY A 540 52.58 -42.45 -18.12
CA GLY A 540 51.55 -42.41 -19.17
C GLY A 540 50.26 -41.64 -18.82
N CYS A 541 50.22 -40.88 -17.72
CA CYS A 541 48.98 -40.30 -17.17
C CYS A 541 48.17 -39.47 -18.16
N ALA A 542 48.83 -38.62 -18.96
CA ALA A 542 48.19 -37.77 -19.96
C ALA A 542 47.59 -38.58 -21.12
N ALA A 543 48.34 -39.57 -21.63
CA ALA A 543 47.86 -40.46 -22.68
C ALA A 543 46.69 -41.32 -22.18
N THR A 544 46.78 -41.92 -20.99
CA THR A 544 45.72 -42.76 -20.41
C THR A 544 44.47 -41.94 -20.10
N SER A 545 44.60 -40.73 -19.57
CA SER A 545 43.47 -39.83 -19.32
C SER A 545 42.77 -39.44 -20.63
N LEU A 546 43.55 -39.04 -21.65
CA LEU A 546 43.01 -38.68 -22.96
C LEU A 546 42.33 -39.88 -23.62
N TYR A 547 42.98 -41.05 -23.62
CA TYR A 547 42.43 -42.30 -24.15
C TYR A 547 41.09 -42.65 -23.49
N THR A 548 41.02 -42.57 -22.17
CA THR A 548 39.79 -42.84 -21.39
C THR A 548 38.64 -41.98 -21.88
N VAL A 549 38.88 -40.69 -22.06
CA VAL A 549 37.88 -39.72 -22.52
C VAL A 549 37.52 -39.95 -23.98
N LEU A 550 38.49 -40.17 -24.87
CA LEU A 550 38.24 -40.44 -26.29
C LEU A 550 37.47 -41.75 -26.48
N LYS A 551 37.73 -42.80 -25.69
CA LYS A 551 36.94 -44.04 -25.68
C LYS A 551 35.52 -43.78 -25.22
N ALA A 552 35.33 -43.04 -24.12
CA ALA A 552 34.02 -42.71 -23.61
C ALA A 552 33.18 -41.89 -24.61
N LYS A 553 33.83 -41.07 -25.42
CA LYS A 553 33.22 -40.29 -26.52
C LYS A 553 33.09 -41.05 -27.84
N GLY A 554 33.62 -42.27 -27.94
CA GLY A 554 33.57 -43.10 -29.14
C GLY A 554 34.56 -42.71 -30.25
N TYR A 555 35.55 -41.85 -29.98
CA TYR A 555 36.49 -41.36 -31.00
C TYR A 555 37.64 -42.33 -31.32
N VAL A 556 37.92 -43.31 -30.45
CA VAL A 556 39.00 -44.31 -30.67
C VAL A 556 38.52 -45.76 -30.47
N PRO A 557 37.53 -46.24 -31.25
CA PRO A 557 36.93 -47.56 -31.02
C PRO A 557 37.95 -48.71 -31.14
N ASN A 558 38.91 -48.61 -32.07
CA ASN A 558 39.82 -49.70 -32.47
C ASN A 558 41.29 -49.47 -32.11
N VAL A 559 41.58 -48.58 -31.16
CA VAL A 559 42.95 -48.35 -30.68
C VAL A 559 43.09 -48.98 -29.30
N SER A 560 44.13 -49.79 -29.08
CA SER A 560 44.45 -50.30 -27.74
C SER A 560 45.13 -49.22 -26.91
N LEU A 561 45.00 -49.27 -25.57
CA LEU A 561 45.67 -48.30 -24.68
C LEU A 561 47.18 -48.27 -24.90
N VAL A 562 47.82 -49.43 -25.07
CA VAL A 562 49.27 -49.56 -25.32
C VAL A 562 49.65 -48.84 -26.61
N ASN A 563 48.93 -49.08 -27.71
CA ASN A 563 49.20 -48.40 -28.99
C ASN A 563 48.94 -46.90 -28.91
N PHE A 564 47.94 -46.48 -28.15
CA PHE A 564 47.65 -45.06 -27.92
C PHE A 564 48.78 -44.37 -27.14
N ILE A 565 49.37 -45.03 -26.14
CA ILE A 565 50.51 -44.49 -25.37
C ILE A 565 51.77 -44.45 -26.25
N ASN A 566 52.02 -45.48 -27.06
CA ASN A 566 53.14 -45.50 -28.01
C ASN A 566 53.08 -44.36 -29.04
N GLY A 567 51.88 -43.87 -29.36
CA GLY A 567 51.69 -42.74 -30.26
C GLY A 567 51.85 -41.36 -29.59
N LEU A 568 51.98 -41.28 -28.26
CA LEU A 568 52.12 -40.02 -27.54
C LEU A 568 53.42 -39.32 -27.98
N PRO A 569 53.37 -38.05 -28.43
CA PRO A 569 54.57 -37.31 -28.79
C PRO A 569 55.51 -37.16 -27.59
N VAL A 570 56.81 -37.34 -27.83
CA VAL A 570 57.89 -37.06 -26.88
C VAL A 570 58.74 -35.91 -27.38
N SER A 571 59.22 -35.06 -26.46
CA SER A 571 60.11 -33.92 -26.76
C SER A 571 61.30 -33.93 -25.82
N ASN A 572 62.44 -33.44 -26.31
CA ASN A 572 63.65 -33.34 -25.49
C ASN A 572 63.57 -32.21 -24.45
N SER A 573 62.80 -31.15 -24.72
CA SER A 573 62.81 -29.94 -23.89
C SER A 573 61.49 -29.15 -23.84
N ASN A 574 60.57 -29.36 -24.78
CA ASN A 574 59.36 -28.52 -24.91
C ASN A 574 58.07 -29.34 -24.64
N PRO A 575 57.36 -29.09 -23.51
CA PRO A 575 56.15 -29.82 -23.17
C PRO A 575 54.97 -29.54 -24.12
N ASP A 576 55.03 -28.48 -24.95
CA ASP A 576 54.02 -28.15 -25.95
C ASP A 576 54.20 -28.92 -27.29
N GLU A 577 55.34 -29.59 -27.44
CA GLU A 577 55.66 -30.49 -28.56
C GLU A 577 55.46 -31.96 -28.19
N GLY A 578 55.71 -32.33 -26.94
CA GLY A 578 55.58 -33.70 -26.46
C GLY A 578 55.92 -33.86 -24.98
N GLN A 579 55.72 -35.06 -24.45
CA GLN A 579 56.14 -35.39 -23.09
C GLN A 579 57.67 -35.39 -22.97
N ILE A 580 58.20 -34.85 -21.87
CA ILE A 580 59.64 -34.86 -21.62
C ILE A 580 60.01 -36.08 -20.80
N GLY A 581 60.42 -37.13 -21.51
CA GLY A 581 60.73 -38.46 -20.97
C GLY A 581 59.76 -39.53 -21.48
N ASP A 582 60.21 -40.79 -21.47
CA ASP A 582 59.45 -41.94 -21.97
C ASP A 582 58.24 -42.27 -21.07
N PRO A 583 57.01 -42.40 -21.63
CA PRO A 583 55.82 -42.84 -20.88
C PRO A 583 55.97 -44.17 -20.15
N TRP A 584 56.83 -45.06 -20.66
CA TRP A 584 57.09 -46.40 -20.10
C TRP A 584 58.20 -46.45 -19.05
N GLY A 585 58.85 -45.32 -18.76
CA GLY A 585 59.82 -45.20 -17.67
C GLY A 585 61.27 -45.57 -18.00
N LYS A 586 61.66 -45.62 -19.29
CA LYS A 586 63.04 -46.01 -19.70
C LYS A 586 64.08 -44.88 -19.65
N THR A 587 63.71 -43.63 -19.36
CA THR A 587 64.59 -42.45 -19.35
C THR A 587 64.15 -41.45 -18.28
N PRO A 588 64.99 -40.51 -17.78
CA PRO A 588 64.56 -39.63 -16.70
C PRO A 588 63.37 -38.78 -17.15
N PHE A 589 62.21 -39.10 -16.59
CA PHE A 589 61.00 -38.32 -16.75
C PHE A 589 61.21 -36.96 -16.10
N ARG A 590 60.88 -35.89 -16.84
CA ARG A 590 61.01 -34.52 -16.35
C ARG A 590 59.68 -33.78 -16.31
N GLN A 591 58.82 -33.99 -17.31
CA GLN A 591 57.59 -33.23 -17.40
C GLN A 591 56.50 -33.93 -18.22
N VAL A 592 55.28 -33.99 -17.67
CA VAL A 592 54.08 -34.38 -18.42
C VAL A 592 53.86 -33.40 -19.58
N ILE A 593 53.49 -33.94 -20.75
CA ILE A 593 53.06 -33.15 -21.92
C ILE A 593 52.01 -32.09 -21.50
N SER A 594 52.12 -30.88 -22.02
CA SER A 594 51.24 -29.77 -21.65
C SER A 594 49.83 -29.91 -22.25
N PRO A 595 48.86 -29.07 -21.83
CA PRO A 595 47.59 -28.96 -22.54
C PRO A 595 47.73 -28.65 -24.03
N VAL A 596 48.73 -27.85 -24.43
CA VAL A 596 48.99 -27.51 -25.84
C VAL A 596 49.44 -28.74 -26.62
N GLY A 597 50.45 -29.46 -26.12
CA GLY A 597 50.97 -30.67 -26.76
C GLY A 597 49.91 -31.79 -26.80
N LEU A 598 49.22 -32.01 -25.69
CA LEU A 598 48.19 -33.05 -25.59
C LEU A 598 46.99 -32.74 -26.50
N ASN A 599 46.61 -31.47 -26.64
CA ASN A 599 45.56 -31.06 -27.55
C ASN A 599 45.93 -31.31 -29.02
N LYS A 600 47.18 -31.05 -29.43
CA LYS A 600 47.66 -31.42 -30.78
C LYS A 600 47.52 -32.93 -31.02
N TYR A 601 47.84 -33.74 -30.01
CA TYR A 601 47.67 -35.19 -30.10
C TYR A 601 46.20 -35.62 -30.16
N ALA A 602 45.34 -35.04 -29.31
CA ALA A 602 43.91 -35.29 -29.31
C ALA A 602 43.25 -34.96 -30.67
N ARG A 603 43.73 -33.91 -31.35
CA ARG A 603 43.25 -33.48 -32.67
C ARG A 603 43.51 -34.48 -33.82
N LYS A 604 44.33 -35.51 -33.60
CA LYS A 604 44.43 -36.64 -34.53
C LYS A 604 43.17 -37.51 -34.54
N TYR A 605 42.36 -37.45 -33.48
CA TYR A 605 41.18 -38.31 -33.28
C TYR A 605 39.86 -37.53 -33.26
N THR A 606 39.88 -36.26 -32.86
CA THR A 606 38.68 -35.41 -32.86
C THR A 606 39.05 -33.93 -32.98
N ASN A 607 38.29 -33.18 -33.77
CA ASN A 607 38.44 -31.72 -33.86
C ASN A 607 37.70 -30.98 -32.73
N ASN A 608 36.94 -31.68 -31.90
CA ASN A 608 36.08 -31.10 -30.88
C ASN A 608 36.78 -30.98 -29.52
N THR A 609 37.88 -30.23 -29.49
CA THR A 609 38.73 -30.03 -28.30
C THR A 609 39.06 -28.55 -28.10
N GLU A 610 39.21 -28.14 -26.84
CA GLU A 610 39.54 -26.75 -26.49
C GLU A 610 40.46 -26.71 -25.27
N ILE A 611 41.53 -25.91 -25.36
CA ILE A 611 42.38 -25.61 -24.21
C ILE A 611 41.67 -24.52 -23.42
N ILE A 612 41.24 -24.87 -22.21
CA ILE A 612 40.52 -23.96 -21.31
C ILE A 612 41.36 -23.60 -20.08
N THR A 613 42.69 -23.68 -20.23
CA THR A 613 43.66 -23.33 -19.17
C THR A 613 43.36 -21.93 -18.62
N GLY A 614 43.34 -21.81 -17.29
CA GLY A 614 42.99 -20.57 -16.58
C GLY A 614 41.50 -20.37 -16.33
N SER A 615 40.62 -21.22 -16.86
CA SER A 615 39.17 -21.07 -16.67
C SER A 615 38.71 -21.34 -15.23
N SER A 616 37.56 -20.77 -14.89
CA SER A 616 36.89 -20.93 -13.59
C SER A 616 36.34 -22.36 -13.40
N ILE A 617 36.06 -22.73 -12.14
CA ILE A 617 35.36 -23.97 -11.83
C ILE A 617 33.97 -24.05 -12.48
N ASP A 618 33.31 -22.91 -12.65
CA ASP A 618 32.04 -22.79 -13.36
C ASP A 618 32.14 -23.26 -14.81
N ARG A 619 33.25 -22.96 -15.49
CA ARG A 619 33.53 -23.49 -16.83
C ARG A 619 33.66 -25.00 -16.83
N ILE A 620 34.34 -25.58 -15.84
CA ILE A 620 34.50 -27.03 -15.72
C ILE A 620 33.13 -27.69 -15.50
N ILE A 621 32.33 -27.18 -14.57
CA ILE A 621 31.01 -27.73 -14.23
C ILE A 621 30.04 -27.62 -15.41
N THR A 622 30.01 -26.48 -16.11
CA THR A 622 29.15 -26.29 -17.28
C THR A 622 29.54 -27.21 -18.45
N GLU A 623 30.83 -27.48 -18.66
CA GLU A 623 31.30 -28.49 -19.64
C GLU A 623 30.84 -29.89 -19.25
N ILE A 624 31.03 -30.30 -17.99
CA ILE A 624 30.54 -31.59 -17.46
C ILE A 624 29.03 -31.73 -17.65
N ASN A 625 28.29 -30.68 -17.32
CA ASN A 625 26.82 -30.65 -17.45
C ASN A 625 26.36 -30.63 -18.91
N SER A 626 27.23 -30.22 -19.83
CA SER A 626 27.03 -30.32 -21.28
C SER A 626 27.39 -31.70 -21.85
N GLY A 627 27.91 -32.62 -21.04
CA GLY A 627 28.32 -33.95 -21.50
C GLY A 627 29.80 -34.07 -21.88
N ASN A 628 30.62 -33.08 -21.52
CA ASN A 628 32.02 -32.99 -21.93
C ASN A 628 32.96 -33.29 -20.76
N TYR A 629 34.11 -33.89 -21.06
CA TYR A 629 35.09 -34.28 -20.05
C TYR A 629 36.21 -33.25 -20.01
N VAL A 630 36.69 -32.93 -18.80
CA VAL A 630 37.77 -31.97 -18.61
C VAL A 630 38.98 -32.70 -18.05
N LEU A 631 40.07 -32.73 -18.82
CA LEU A 631 41.38 -33.14 -18.33
C LEU A 631 41.99 -31.96 -17.57
N TYR A 632 42.63 -32.27 -16.46
CA TYR A 632 43.36 -31.28 -15.65
C TYR A 632 44.70 -31.84 -15.21
N TRP A 633 45.68 -30.95 -15.08
CA TRP A 633 47.01 -31.32 -14.60
C TRP A 633 47.12 -31.02 -13.12
N GLY A 634 47.64 -31.99 -12.39
CA GLY A 634 47.85 -31.95 -10.95
C GLY A 634 49.08 -32.73 -10.52
N THR A 635 49.08 -33.17 -9.27
CA THR A 635 50.03 -34.10 -8.68
C THR A 635 49.36 -35.45 -8.47
N TYR A 636 50.16 -36.50 -8.36
CA TYR A 636 49.67 -37.83 -8.00
C TYR A 636 48.87 -37.76 -6.70
N LYS A 637 47.72 -38.45 -6.64
CA LYS A 637 46.76 -38.43 -5.53
C LYS A 637 46.21 -37.04 -5.16
N MET A 638 46.39 -36.02 -6.00
CA MET A 638 46.13 -34.62 -5.66
C MET A 638 46.87 -34.13 -4.41
N GLY A 639 48.11 -34.61 -4.20
CA GLY A 639 48.99 -34.15 -3.13
C GLY A 639 49.48 -32.70 -3.31
N ASN A 640 50.31 -32.20 -2.38
CA ASN A 640 50.85 -30.84 -2.41
C ASN A 640 49.75 -29.77 -2.49
N VAL A 641 48.65 -29.97 -1.75
CA VAL A 641 47.57 -28.99 -1.64
C VAL A 641 48.12 -27.69 -1.05
N GLY A 642 47.77 -26.55 -1.65
CA GLY A 642 48.27 -25.22 -1.21
C GLY A 642 49.69 -24.87 -1.66
N ILE A 643 50.45 -25.82 -2.21
CA ILE A 643 51.80 -25.57 -2.73
C ILE A 643 51.71 -25.27 -4.23
N THR A 644 52.22 -24.12 -4.66
CA THR A 644 52.29 -23.77 -6.08
C THR A 644 53.46 -24.50 -6.74
N ASN A 645 53.19 -25.44 -7.63
CA ASN A 645 54.24 -26.18 -8.35
C ASN A 645 53.75 -26.63 -9.74
N ASN A 646 54.69 -26.94 -10.63
CA ASN A 646 54.34 -27.46 -11.95
C ASN A 646 53.73 -28.86 -11.79
N PRO A 647 52.48 -29.10 -12.23
CA PRO A 647 51.85 -30.40 -12.09
C PRO A 647 52.55 -31.47 -12.94
N GLN A 648 52.72 -32.65 -12.35
CA GLN A 648 53.40 -33.81 -12.94
C GLN A 648 52.46 -35.02 -13.12
N HIS A 649 51.16 -34.78 -13.09
CA HIS A 649 50.13 -35.79 -13.27
C HIS A 649 48.95 -35.22 -14.08
N CYS A 650 48.26 -36.05 -14.85
CA CYS A 650 47.07 -35.66 -15.60
C CYS A 650 45.91 -36.58 -15.21
N MET A 651 44.77 -35.98 -14.90
CA MET A 651 43.56 -36.64 -14.40
C MET A 651 42.32 -36.06 -15.10
N ILE A 652 41.15 -36.63 -14.84
CA ILE A 652 39.89 -36.23 -15.48
C ILE A 652 38.89 -35.75 -14.42
N ALA A 653 38.28 -34.59 -14.63
CA ALA A 653 37.06 -34.16 -13.97
C ALA A 653 35.87 -34.53 -14.86
N ARG A 654 34.96 -35.37 -14.37
CA ARG A 654 33.87 -35.96 -15.17
C ARG A 654 32.50 -36.02 -14.49
N GLY A 655 32.32 -35.28 -13.39
CA GLY A 655 31.04 -35.26 -12.70
C GLY A 655 30.91 -34.09 -11.75
N TYR A 656 29.66 -33.79 -11.40
CA TYR A 656 29.26 -32.76 -10.46
C TYR A 656 28.11 -33.29 -9.61
N LYS A 657 28.09 -33.03 -8.31
CA LYS A 657 26.93 -33.33 -7.46
C LYS A 657 26.78 -32.33 -6.32
N ILE A 658 25.58 -32.28 -5.77
CA ILE A 658 25.26 -31.56 -4.54
C ILE A 658 24.82 -32.55 -3.48
N VAL A 659 25.45 -32.51 -2.30
CA VAL A 659 25.07 -33.32 -1.13
C VAL A 659 25.05 -32.40 0.08
N ASN A 660 23.91 -32.31 0.78
CA ASN A 660 23.73 -31.47 1.97
C ASN A 660 24.20 -30.02 1.77
N GLY A 661 23.89 -29.44 0.61
CA GLY A 661 24.27 -28.06 0.24
C GLY A 661 25.73 -27.89 -0.19
N LYS A 662 26.59 -28.90 -0.05
CA LYS A 662 27.98 -28.88 -0.53
C LYS A 662 28.07 -29.43 -1.95
N GLU A 663 28.97 -28.85 -2.73
CA GLU A 663 29.18 -29.18 -4.13
C GLU A 663 30.45 -30.02 -4.30
N TYR A 664 30.43 -30.99 -5.20
CA TYR A 664 31.55 -31.91 -5.42
C TYR A 664 31.80 -32.16 -6.91
N ILE A 665 33.05 -32.42 -7.26
CA ILE A 665 33.50 -32.80 -8.60
C ILE A 665 33.99 -34.25 -8.58
N LEU A 666 33.59 -35.05 -9.57
CA LEU A 666 34.06 -36.43 -9.71
C LEU A 666 35.40 -36.45 -10.42
N ILE A 667 36.42 -36.88 -9.70
CA ILE A 667 37.78 -37.06 -10.17
C ILE A 667 37.98 -38.50 -10.60
N HIS A 668 38.65 -38.70 -11.74
CA HIS A 668 39.08 -39.99 -12.26
C HIS A 668 40.59 -39.91 -12.52
N ASP A 669 41.33 -40.70 -11.76
CA ASP A 669 42.78 -40.71 -11.70
C ASP A 669 43.34 -42.03 -12.27
N PRO A 670 44.10 -42.00 -13.39
CA PRO A 670 44.63 -43.22 -14.01
C PRO A 670 45.81 -43.85 -13.27
N GLY A 671 46.32 -43.19 -12.21
CA GLY A 671 47.55 -43.54 -11.48
C GLY A 671 47.42 -44.69 -10.47
N TYR A 672 46.31 -45.45 -10.50
CA TYR A 672 46.10 -46.61 -9.61
C TYR A 672 46.02 -47.91 -10.42
N ASN A 673 46.52 -49.03 -9.86
CA ASN A 673 46.56 -50.33 -10.53
C ASN A 673 45.17 -50.88 -10.93
N SER A 674 44.13 -50.51 -10.20
CA SER A 674 42.76 -50.98 -10.43
C SER A 674 41.74 -49.89 -10.07
N LEU A 675 40.47 -50.12 -10.42
CA LEU A 675 39.38 -49.24 -10.03
C LEU A 675 39.16 -49.33 -8.52
N THR A 676 39.57 -48.29 -7.79
CA THR A 676 39.36 -48.15 -6.34
C THR A 676 38.56 -46.88 -6.04
N GLY A 677 38.10 -46.76 -4.79
CA GLY A 677 37.47 -45.53 -4.30
C GLY A 677 38.39 -44.30 -4.38
N ASP A 678 39.71 -44.49 -4.36
CA ASP A 678 40.68 -43.42 -4.57
C ASP A 678 40.86 -43.09 -6.06
N ALA A 679 40.83 -44.11 -6.93
CA ALA A 679 40.99 -43.94 -8.37
C ALA A 679 39.83 -43.14 -8.99
N VAL A 680 38.61 -43.30 -8.44
CA VAL A 680 37.44 -42.53 -8.83
C VAL A 680 36.74 -41.98 -7.59
N ARG A 681 36.92 -40.69 -7.31
CA ARG A 681 36.48 -40.06 -6.05
C ARG A 681 35.79 -38.73 -6.23
N TRP A 682 34.88 -38.40 -5.32
CA TRP A 682 34.27 -37.08 -5.24
C TRP A 682 35.16 -36.14 -4.42
N TYR A 683 35.49 -34.98 -4.97
CA TYR A 683 36.30 -33.95 -4.33
C TYR A 683 35.46 -32.69 -4.15
N GLU A 684 35.50 -32.06 -2.97
CA GLU A 684 34.69 -30.87 -2.69
C GLU A 684 35.09 -29.72 -3.63
N LYS A 685 34.10 -29.02 -4.18
CA LYS A 685 34.27 -28.06 -5.29
C LYS A 685 35.24 -26.93 -4.94
N ASN A 686 35.10 -26.31 -3.76
CA ASN A 686 35.94 -25.18 -3.38
C ASN A 686 37.39 -25.62 -3.14
N ALA A 687 37.59 -26.77 -2.49
CA ALA A 687 38.90 -27.39 -2.33
C ALA A 687 39.52 -27.73 -3.71
N PHE A 688 38.73 -28.25 -4.65
CA PHE A 688 39.20 -28.51 -6.01
C PHE A 688 39.59 -27.24 -6.74
N ASP A 689 38.80 -26.17 -6.61
CA ASP A 689 39.07 -24.89 -7.26
C ASP A 689 40.35 -24.23 -6.73
N ASN A 690 40.55 -24.26 -5.41
CA ASN A 690 41.79 -23.83 -4.76
C ASN A 690 42.99 -24.68 -5.22
N TYR A 691 42.80 -26.00 -5.29
CA TYR A 691 43.81 -26.92 -5.77
C TYR A 691 44.21 -26.59 -7.22
N LEU A 692 43.25 -26.44 -8.13
CA LEU A 692 43.52 -26.07 -9.52
C LEU A 692 44.27 -24.74 -9.63
N THR A 693 43.94 -23.76 -8.79
CA THR A 693 44.65 -22.48 -8.73
C THR A 693 46.14 -22.67 -8.41
N SER A 694 46.47 -23.51 -7.42
CA SER A 694 47.86 -23.83 -7.08
C SER A 694 48.62 -24.60 -8.18
N LYS A 695 47.90 -25.20 -9.15
CA LYS A 695 48.46 -25.96 -10.28
C LYS A 695 48.32 -25.24 -11.62
N TYR A 696 48.22 -23.91 -11.59
CA TYR A 696 48.12 -23.04 -12.77
C TYR A 696 46.90 -23.30 -13.66
N ARG A 697 45.87 -23.99 -13.15
CA ARG A 697 44.62 -24.32 -13.86
C ARG A 697 44.87 -24.82 -15.28
N LYS A 698 45.85 -25.70 -15.47
CA LYS A 698 46.11 -26.35 -16.76
C LYS A 698 44.96 -27.29 -17.09
N LEU A 699 44.24 -27.02 -18.17
CA LEU A 699 42.96 -27.68 -18.46
C LEU A 699 42.77 -27.90 -19.98
N LEU A 700 42.19 -29.04 -20.33
CA LEU A 700 41.83 -29.40 -21.71
C LEU A 700 40.45 -30.06 -21.70
N VAL A 701 39.49 -29.52 -22.44
CA VAL A 701 38.17 -30.13 -22.60
C VAL A 701 38.10 -30.93 -23.90
N ILE A 702 37.44 -32.09 -23.83
CA ILE A 702 37.09 -32.94 -24.97
C ILE A 702 35.57 -33.00 -25.05
N ARG A 703 35.01 -32.61 -26.20
CA ARG A 703 33.58 -32.40 -26.42
C ARG A 703 32.97 -33.38 -27.41
#